data_AF-A0A1A8TIG8-F1
#
_entry.id   AF-A0A1A8TIG8-F1
#
_cell.length_a   1.000
_cell.length_b   1.000
_cell.length_c   1.000
_cell.angle_alpha   90.00
_cell.angle_beta   90.00
_cell.angle_gamma   90.00
#
_symmetry.space_group_name_H-M   'P 1'
#
loop_
_entity.id
_entity.type
_entity.pdbx_description
1 polymer ?
#
loop_
_entity_poly.entity_id
_entity_poly.type
_entity_poly.pdbx_seq_one_letter_code
_entity_poly.pdbx_strand_id
1 'polypeptide(L)'
;MIKPFIHLTIKMMREHSPFFLALILLVMPLWASSSQAIAETAPTKLWDSPQFKTCYRQLPEQNDRYLGQIIQQQLSVLYQENKDYQQASKKRPNALSDGHFGPKTHQWLAYFCSEFGLSTTGDSQARQNTAFVESILIDLNKASQLNDRFPAWRQSIKPTQLLILTSAQIAAKLPPKPSTKTTVESQQVMTSESSTENSVKKSTIRPYYYQLTAEDLAQLKRRKETLDSLTKLSAQQFDQRTKLYNALHEILSQSDILAANSSLNINTLIQRHTIDSTNPQSTASETKSTSSTQVTQAPTLNSTNGVEQQPTSQMIETSTKSTTQTNTPQNVWQINPDALKSMLAKMNMTEIPKTLLKKLKPLEDEVFPSLYLMALAMKLSGVPPTAANMRSIIRIAKKSGIEPEQDIPMIWKAPDNCGCEDSLSSIFSVGTFYGLYPYWDHPKTGQTINFSQLDRIGFVGAVIKPDQNGSKLILPPNWKPQPKNSQFIQMAHRYRSYVDLVVTAQKPTEKRLTEQYNEQLIHQIVASIAQPLDQYIINRMEPIVSFGITPIPTMGDGITLDINLSNLKTPQSQKQFLEFVRNLKKALLAQANSKRANAEVITAQPNDRYFLNIIIPIKDVIDPTNKGFYQFENLKKLAQVTNLMIMRPSTPNSSDESQDELTQIQELYYWLSHQNNQLAAAQLFNRITPMLVTEGNRNQKHKLAQLVHLSGWSFLGAAYWPVPLNASSQTLIDETFFPTTSSYPPALNTVISVIDKVFNWVCPNRWELRLILFITFTVIISLLIISIWYYPLRPYLSKLPFVAISAAAIIGLMLVFIADPYFKDYQGPILLLFMLVIGLILFAVRLANKEGDKP
;
A
#
# COMPACT_ATOMS: atom_id res chain seq x y z
N MET A 1 -20.12 17.23 49.54
CA MET A 1 -20.58 18.29 48.61
C MET A 1 -21.75 17.89 47.69
N ILE A 2 -22.30 16.67 47.75
CA ILE A 2 -23.39 16.24 46.83
C ILE A 2 -24.81 16.31 47.48
N LYS A 3 -24.91 16.25 48.81
CA LYS A 3 -26.21 16.38 49.52
C LYS A 3 -26.93 17.73 49.41
N PRO A 4 -26.27 18.91 49.41
CA PRO A 4 -27.00 20.18 49.31
C PRO A 4 -27.51 20.48 47.89
N PHE A 5 -26.93 19.86 46.86
CA PHE A 5 -27.33 20.06 45.45
C PHE A 5 -28.59 19.28 45.07
N ILE A 6 -28.78 18.10 45.67
CA ILE A 6 -29.99 17.28 45.49
C ILE A 6 -31.19 17.89 46.23
N HIS A 7 -30.96 18.55 47.37
CA HIS A 7 -32.05 19.18 48.12
C HIS A 7 -32.56 20.47 47.46
N LEU A 8 -31.69 21.19 46.73
CA LEU A 8 -32.07 22.40 45.99
C LEU A 8 -32.83 22.10 44.69
N THR A 9 -32.49 21.00 44.01
CA THR A 9 -33.18 20.55 42.78
C THR A 9 -34.56 19.95 43.07
N ILE A 10 -34.74 19.25 44.19
CA ILE A 10 -36.06 18.75 44.63
C ILE A 10 -36.98 19.89 45.09
N LYS A 11 -36.42 20.96 45.66
CA LYS A 11 -37.21 22.14 46.10
C LYS A 11 -37.66 22.99 44.91
N MET A 12 -36.84 23.15 43.86
CA MET A 12 -37.23 23.86 42.63
C MET A 12 -38.24 23.10 41.75
N MET A 13 -38.25 21.75 41.78
CA MET A 13 -39.25 20.97 41.03
C MET A 13 -40.66 21.00 41.64
N ARG A 14 -40.83 21.51 42.87
CA ARG A 14 -42.11 21.46 43.59
C ARG A 14 -42.99 22.71 43.40
N GLU A 15 -42.46 23.82 42.87
CA GLU A 15 -43.18 25.11 42.85
C GLU A 15 -43.59 25.64 41.46
N HIS A 16 -43.27 24.97 40.36
CA HIS A 16 -43.72 25.39 39.02
C HIS A 16 -44.26 24.22 38.18
N SER A 17 -45.50 23.83 38.44
CA SER A 17 -46.27 22.84 37.66
C SER A 17 -47.67 23.40 37.40
N PRO A 18 -47.94 23.89 36.16
CA PRO A 18 -48.85 23.10 35.34
C PRO A 18 -48.52 23.04 33.83
N PHE A 19 -47.39 23.57 33.36
CA PHE A 19 -47.11 23.61 31.91
C PHE A 19 -46.35 22.38 31.36
N PHE A 20 -45.71 21.58 32.22
CA PHE A 20 -44.85 20.46 31.80
C PHE A 20 -45.57 19.11 31.63
N LEU A 21 -46.82 18.99 32.10
CA LEU A 21 -47.60 17.75 32.01
C LEU A 21 -48.49 17.68 30.75
N ALA A 22 -48.70 18.80 30.05
CA ALA A 22 -49.51 18.84 28.83
C ALA A 22 -48.71 18.49 27.55
N LEU A 23 -47.37 18.57 27.57
CA LEU A 23 -46.53 18.33 26.38
C LEU A 23 -46.08 16.86 26.24
N ILE A 24 -46.18 16.06 27.29
CA ILE A 24 -45.72 14.66 27.31
C ILE A 24 -46.84 13.67 26.90
N LEU A 25 -48.09 14.12 26.76
CA LEU A 25 -49.23 13.28 26.36
C LEU A 25 -49.61 13.38 24.87
N LEU A 26 -48.82 14.07 24.03
CA LEU A 26 -49.14 14.31 22.62
C LEU A 26 -48.20 13.59 21.62
N VAL A 27 -47.42 12.59 22.06
CA VAL A 27 -46.55 11.81 21.16
C VAL A 27 -46.74 10.30 21.38
N MET A 28 -47.61 9.74 20.51
CA MET A 28 -47.72 8.35 20.02
C MET A 28 -48.45 7.29 20.88
N PRO A 29 -49.14 6.27 20.26
CA PRO A 29 -49.09 5.87 18.84
C PRO A 29 -50.44 5.71 18.12
N LEU A 30 -50.43 5.94 16.81
CA LEU A 30 -51.48 5.60 15.84
C LEU A 30 -50.83 4.79 14.71
N TRP A 31 -50.58 3.49 14.92
CA TRP A 31 -50.18 2.56 13.85
C TRP A 31 -50.85 1.21 14.10
N ALA A 32 -52.03 1.05 13.51
CA ALA A 32 -52.64 -0.25 13.27
C ALA A 32 -53.20 -0.26 11.84
N SER A 33 -52.83 -1.33 11.11
CA SER A 33 -53.56 -1.91 9.98
C SER A 33 -53.51 -1.19 8.62
N SER A 34 -52.70 -1.72 7.71
CA SER A 34 -53.14 -1.94 6.32
C SER A 34 -52.43 -3.15 5.71
N SER A 35 -53.03 -4.32 5.89
CA SER A 35 -52.71 -5.51 5.11
C SER A 35 -53.51 -5.45 3.82
N GLN A 36 -52.86 -5.14 2.69
CA GLN A 36 -53.46 -5.37 1.38
C GLN A 36 -53.25 -6.83 0.99
N ALA A 37 -54.35 -7.57 0.87
CA ALA A 37 -54.39 -8.87 0.21
C ALA A 37 -54.24 -8.64 -1.30
N ILE A 38 -53.19 -9.21 -1.90
CA ILE A 38 -53.07 -9.30 -3.36
C ILE A 38 -53.66 -10.64 -3.76
N ALA A 39 -54.74 -10.58 -4.55
CA ALA A 39 -55.37 -11.72 -5.18
C ALA A 39 -54.42 -12.40 -6.17
N GLU A 40 -54.31 -13.73 -6.08
CA GLU A 40 -53.67 -14.57 -7.09
C GLU A 40 -54.43 -14.48 -8.41
N THR A 41 -53.77 -13.94 -9.44
CA THR A 41 -54.16 -14.12 -10.83
C THR A 41 -53.18 -15.09 -11.50
N ALA A 42 -53.72 -15.99 -12.31
CA ALA A 42 -53.01 -17.09 -12.96
C ALA A 42 -51.81 -16.61 -13.83
N PRO A 43 -50.77 -17.45 -14.03
CA PRO A 43 -49.53 -17.01 -14.66
C PRO A 43 -49.72 -16.78 -16.17
N THR A 44 -49.83 -15.52 -16.58
CA THR A 44 -49.49 -15.11 -17.95
C THR A 44 -48.03 -15.45 -18.21
N LYS A 45 -47.72 -16.06 -19.36
CA LYS A 45 -46.32 -16.34 -19.75
C LYS A 45 -45.51 -15.05 -19.65
N LEU A 46 -44.34 -15.11 -19.01
CA LEU A 46 -43.48 -13.95 -18.72
C LEU A 46 -43.13 -13.13 -19.99
N TRP A 47 -43.12 -13.78 -21.14
CA TRP A 47 -42.92 -13.20 -22.48
C TRP A 47 -43.96 -12.15 -22.89
N ASP A 48 -45.16 -12.18 -22.31
CA ASP A 48 -46.25 -11.27 -22.65
C ASP A 48 -46.36 -10.07 -21.68
N SER A 49 -45.45 -10.00 -20.70
CA SER A 49 -45.50 -8.97 -19.66
C SER A 49 -45.19 -7.57 -20.23
N PRO A 50 -45.82 -6.50 -19.70
CA PRO A 50 -45.47 -5.13 -20.06
C PRO A 50 -43.98 -4.82 -19.81
N GLN A 51 -43.41 -5.39 -18.75
CA GLN A 51 -42.01 -5.22 -18.37
C GLN A 51 -41.05 -5.88 -19.37
N PHE A 52 -41.38 -7.08 -19.87
CA PHE A 52 -40.62 -7.73 -20.93
C PHE A 52 -40.57 -6.87 -22.20
N LYS A 53 -41.71 -6.31 -22.62
CA LYS A 53 -41.79 -5.42 -23.80
C LYS A 53 -40.96 -4.15 -23.62
N THR A 54 -40.92 -3.59 -22.40
CA THR A 54 -40.08 -2.43 -22.07
C THR A 54 -38.59 -2.80 -22.09
N CYS A 55 -38.18 -3.85 -21.39
CA CYS A 55 -36.78 -4.33 -21.38
C CYS A 55 -36.30 -4.67 -22.80
N TYR A 56 -37.12 -5.34 -23.60
CA TYR A 56 -36.76 -5.74 -24.96
C TYR A 56 -36.48 -4.53 -25.89
N ARG A 57 -37.24 -3.44 -25.74
CA ARG A 57 -37.06 -2.20 -26.52
C ARG A 57 -35.86 -1.36 -26.06
N GLN A 58 -35.49 -1.45 -24.78
CA GLN A 58 -34.42 -0.63 -24.18
C GLN A 58 -33.02 -1.23 -24.37
N LEU A 59 -32.92 -2.54 -24.58
CA LEU A 59 -31.66 -3.19 -24.91
C LEU A 59 -31.22 -2.78 -26.34
N PRO A 60 -29.97 -2.31 -26.54
CA PRO A 60 -29.43 -2.01 -27.85
C PRO A 60 -29.09 -3.30 -28.60
N GLU A 61 -29.13 -3.27 -29.93
CA GLU A 61 -28.49 -4.31 -30.74
C GLU A 61 -26.97 -4.13 -30.65
N GLN A 62 -26.29 -5.08 -30.01
CA GLN A 62 -24.85 -5.03 -29.77
C GLN A 62 -24.15 -6.09 -30.63
N ASN A 63 -23.09 -5.73 -31.37
CA ASN A 63 -22.39 -6.65 -32.26
C ASN A 63 -21.03 -7.15 -31.71
N ASP A 64 -20.79 -7.02 -30.40
CA ASP A 64 -19.55 -7.48 -29.77
C ASP A 64 -19.61 -8.99 -29.48
N ARG A 65 -18.71 -9.73 -30.14
CA ARG A 65 -18.62 -11.19 -30.07
C ARG A 65 -18.08 -11.71 -28.72
N TYR A 66 -17.24 -10.93 -28.05
CA TYR A 66 -16.71 -11.29 -26.74
C TYR A 66 -17.79 -11.12 -25.67
N LEU A 67 -18.49 -9.99 -25.70
CA LEU A 67 -19.57 -9.74 -24.76
C LEU A 67 -20.75 -10.69 -24.97
N GLY A 68 -21.10 -10.99 -26.23
CA GLY A 68 -22.12 -11.98 -26.55
C GLY A 68 -21.82 -13.36 -25.95
N GLN A 69 -20.55 -13.79 -25.94
CA GLN A 69 -20.12 -15.03 -25.32
C GLN A 69 -20.32 -15.04 -23.80
N ILE A 70 -19.96 -13.93 -23.12
CA ILE A 70 -20.14 -13.79 -21.66
C ILE A 70 -21.62 -13.83 -21.29
N ILE A 71 -22.47 -13.07 -22.00
CA ILE A 71 -23.91 -13.01 -21.75
C ILE A 71 -24.54 -14.39 -21.93
N GLN A 72 -24.23 -15.06 -23.04
CA GLN A 72 -24.72 -16.39 -23.33
C GLN A 72 -24.28 -17.44 -22.28
N GLN A 73 -23.04 -17.36 -21.81
CA GLN A 73 -22.53 -18.24 -20.76
C GLN A 73 -23.29 -18.03 -19.44
N GLN A 74 -23.49 -16.78 -19.00
CA GLN A 74 -24.21 -16.46 -17.77
C GLN A 74 -25.70 -16.82 -17.84
N LEU A 75 -26.35 -16.56 -18.98
CA LEU A 75 -27.73 -17.00 -19.22
C LEU A 75 -27.84 -18.52 -19.20
N SER A 76 -26.84 -19.24 -19.74
CA SER A 76 -26.84 -20.70 -19.73
C SER A 76 -26.75 -21.26 -18.32
N VAL A 77 -25.89 -20.70 -17.47
CA VAL A 77 -25.77 -21.07 -16.05
C VAL A 77 -27.10 -20.83 -15.34
N LEU A 78 -27.68 -19.64 -15.54
CA LEU A 78 -28.88 -19.23 -14.84
C LEU A 78 -30.12 -20.03 -15.29
N TYR A 79 -30.26 -20.35 -16.58
CA TYR A 79 -31.47 -20.97 -17.16
C TYR A 79 -31.28 -22.41 -17.66
N GLN A 80 -30.20 -23.10 -17.28
CA GLN A 80 -29.92 -24.48 -17.73
C GLN A 80 -31.09 -25.45 -17.50
N GLU A 81 -31.87 -25.27 -16.43
CA GLU A 81 -33.02 -26.14 -16.09
C GLU A 81 -34.35 -25.66 -16.70
N ASN A 82 -34.38 -24.49 -17.36
CA ASN A 82 -35.58 -23.93 -17.96
C ASN A 82 -35.89 -24.62 -19.31
N LYS A 83 -37.08 -25.25 -19.41
CA LYS A 83 -37.49 -26.00 -20.61
C LYS A 83 -37.57 -25.13 -21.87
N ASP A 84 -38.00 -23.87 -21.75
CA ASP A 84 -38.08 -22.94 -22.87
C ASP A 84 -36.68 -22.50 -23.33
N TYR A 85 -35.74 -22.35 -22.39
CA TYR A 85 -34.32 -22.05 -22.68
C TYR A 85 -33.65 -23.20 -23.45
N GLN A 86 -33.86 -24.43 -22.98
CA GLN A 86 -33.35 -25.63 -23.65
C GLN A 86 -33.96 -25.80 -25.06
N GLN A 87 -35.25 -25.51 -25.24
CA GLN A 87 -35.89 -25.55 -26.56
C GLN A 87 -35.37 -24.45 -27.50
N ALA A 88 -35.11 -23.24 -26.98
CA ALA A 88 -34.53 -22.14 -27.76
C ALA A 88 -33.10 -22.45 -28.21
N SER A 89 -32.31 -23.13 -27.38
CA SER A 89 -30.95 -23.58 -27.69
C SER A 89 -30.89 -24.69 -28.75
N LYS A 90 -31.94 -25.53 -28.85
CA LYS A 90 -32.01 -26.67 -29.80
C LYS A 90 -32.51 -26.33 -31.21
N LYS A 91 -33.28 -25.25 -31.40
CA LYS A 91 -33.93 -24.91 -32.69
C LYS A 91 -32.97 -24.38 -33.78
N ARG A 92 -31.78 -23.91 -33.40
CA ARG A 92 -30.62 -23.65 -34.28
C ARG A 92 -29.36 -23.99 -33.48
N PRO A 93 -28.47 -24.87 -33.95
CA PRO A 93 -27.24 -25.18 -33.23
C PRO A 93 -26.44 -23.88 -33.04
N ASN A 94 -26.15 -23.55 -31.78
CA ASN A 94 -25.31 -22.44 -31.32
C ASN A 94 -25.96 -21.05 -31.15
N ALA A 95 -27.25 -20.81 -31.39
CA ALA A 95 -27.82 -19.45 -31.29
C ALA A 95 -27.81 -18.81 -29.86
N LEU A 96 -27.47 -19.58 -28.82
CA LEU A 96 -27.27 -19.12 -27.44
C LEU A 96 -25.89 -19.53 -26.90
N SER A 97 -24.95 -19.87 -27.80
CA SER A 97 -23.58 -20.28 -27.45
C SER A 97 -22.55 -20.01 -28.57
N ASP A 98 -22.90 -19.20 -29.58
CA ASP A 98 -22.09 -18.83 -30.74
C ASP A 98 -21.27 -17.55 -30.53
N GLY A 99 -21.38 -16.94 -29.35
CA GLY A 99 -20.80 -15.65 -29.00
C GLY A 99 -21.47 -14.46 -29.68
N HIS A 100 -22.50 -14.65 -30.52
CA HIS A 100 -23.16 -13.55 -31.21
C HIS A 100 -24.37 -13.09 -30.41
N PHE A 101 -24.44 -11.79 -30.10
CA PHE A 101 -25.61 -11.20 -29.48
C PHE A 101 -26.73 -11.01 -30.52
N GLY A 102 -27.36 -12.14 -30.87
CA GLY A 102 -28.45 -12.19 -31.84
C GLY A 102 -29.84 -12.05 -31.20
N PRO A 103 -30.91 -12.11 -32.02
CA PRO A 103 -32.29 -11.94 -31.54
C PRO A 103 -32.70 -12.87 -30.39
N LYS A 104 -32.06 -14.05 -30.29
CA LYS A 104 -32.31 -15.01 -29.21
C LYS A 104 -31.61 -14.64 -27.90
N THR A 105 -30.36 -14.23 -27.96
CA THR A 105 -29.64 -13.71 -26.78
C THR A 105 -30.31 -12.45 -26.26
N HIS A 106 -30.71 -11.54 -27.16
CA HIS A 106 -31.49 -10.34 -26.83
C HIS A 106 -32.81 -10.67 -26.15
N GLN A 107 -33.55 -11.64 -26.70
CA GLN A 107 -34.81 -12.13 -26.15
C GLN A 107 -34.64 -12.69 -24.73
N TRP A 108 -33.59 -13.48 -24.47
CA TRP A 108 -33.33 -14.05 -23.15
C TRP A 108 -32.77 -13.05 -22.13
N LEU A 109 -32.04 -12.04 -22.59
CA LEU A 109 -31.61 -10.95 -21.72
C LEU A 109 -32.80 -10.07 -21.30
N ALA A 110 -33.74 -9.81 -22.20
CA ALA A 110 -35.01 -9.15 -21.86
C ALA A 110 -35.87 -10.00 -20.89
N TYR A 111 -35.83 -11.32 -21.04
CA TYR A 111 -36.50 -12.24 -20.12
C TYR A 111 -35.91 -12.14 -18.71
N PHE A 112 -34.57 -12.12 -18.60
CA PHE A 112 -33.87 -11.90 -17.33
C PHE A 112 -34.26 -10.57 -16.69
N CYS A 113 -34.19 -9.47 -17.45
CA CYS A 113 -34.59 -8.14 -16.98
C CYS A 113 -36.02 -8.13 -16.40
N SER A 114 -36.96 -8.77 -17.11
CA SER A 114 -38.35 -8.88 -16.65
C SER A 114 -38.52 -9.79 -15.43
N GLU A 115 -37.80 -10.91 -15.35
CA GLU A 115 -37.92 -11.87 -14.25
C GLU A 115 -37.42 -11.28 -12.92
N PHE A 116 -36.37 -10.47 -12.99
CA PHE A 116 -35.75 -9.82 -11.85
C PHE A 116 -36.33 -8.44 -11.52
N GLY A 117 -37.32 -7.97 -12.29
CA GLY A 117 -38.03 -6.71 -12.04
C GLY A 117 -37.16 -5.46 -12.22
N LEU A 118 -36.16 -5.53 -13.10
CA LEU A 118 -35.24 -4.43 -13.38
C LEU A 118 -35.98 -3.38 -14.23
N SER A 119 -36.07 -2.13 -13.75
CA SER A 119 -36.80 -1.06 -14.45
C SER A 119 -36.04 0.27 -14.42
N THR A 120 -36.16 1.05 -15.50
CA THR A 120 -35.66 2.42 -15.60
C THR A 120 -36.80 3.40 -15.36
N THR A 121 -36.56 4.42 -14.54
CA THR A 121 -37.48 5.54 -14.36
C THR A 121 -37.30 6.57 -15.49
N GLY A 122 -38.13 6.47 -16.54
CA GLY A 122 -38.37 7.58 -17.49
C GLY A 122 -38.11 7.30 -18.98
N ASP A 123 -39.02 7.78 -19.83
CA ASP A 123 -39.02 7.71 -21.31
C ASP A 123 -38.00 8.67 -21.98
N SER A 124 -36.70 8.58 -21.66
CA SER A 124 -35.68 9.47 -22.26
C SER A 124 -34.57 8.75 -23.04
N GLN A 125 -34.34 9.24 -24.26
CA GLN A 125 -33.56 8.66 -25.36
C GLN A 125 -32.07 8.39 -25.08
N ALA A 126 -31.60 7.27 -25.63
CA ALA A 126 -30.26 6.89 -26.10
C ALA A 126 -29.03 6.95 -25.15
N ARG A 127 -28.89 7.91 -24.23
CA ARG A 127 -27.73 7.97 -23.30
C ARG A 127 -27.95 7.20 -21.99
N GLN A 128 -29.20 6.93 -21.61
CA GLN A 128 -29.52 6.08 -20.45
C GLN A 128 -29.41 4.57 -20.75
N ASN A 129 -29.36 4.18 -22.03
CA ASN A 129 -29.32 2.77 -22.43
C ASN A 129 -28.00 2.08 -22.06
N THR A 130 -26.85 2.78 -22.10
CA THR A 130 -25.55 2.16 -21.75
C THR A 130 -25.46 1.84 -20.26
N ALA A 131 -25.81 2.79 -19.38
CA ALA A 131 -25.80 2.57 -17.93
C ALA A 131 -26.83 1.50 -17.50
N PHE A 132 -27.98 1.45 -18.17
CA PHE A 132 -28.97 0.41 -17.93
C PHE A 132 -28.46 -0.97 -18.38
N VAL A 133 -27.83 -1.07 -19.55
CA VAL A 133 -27.21 -2.31 -20.04
C VAL A 133 -26.10 -2.76 -19.09
N GLU A 134 -25.22 -1.86 -18.66
CA GLU A 134 -24.19 -2.15 -17.66
C GLU A 134 -24.80 -2.67 -16.35
N SER A 135 -25.88 -2.05 -15.85
CA SER A 135 -26.57 -2.55 -14.66
C SER A 135 -27.19 -3.93 -14.84
N ILE A 136 -27.81 -4.21 -16.01
CA ILE A 136 -28.38 -5.53 -16.32
C ILE A 136 -27.28 -6.59 -16.37
N LEU A 137 -26.11 -6.26 -16.93
CA LEU A 137 -24.99 -7.19 -17.02
C LEU A 137 -24.36 -7.47 -15.65
N ILE A 138 -24.29 -6.46 -14.78
CA ILE A 138 -23.87 -6.61 -13.38
C ILE A 138 -24.85 -7.54 -12.65
N ASP A 139 -26.14 -7.29 -12.79
CA ASP A 139 -27.19 -8.09 -12.15
C ASP A 139 -27.25 -9.52 -12.69
N LEU A 140 -27.04 -9.70 -14.00
CA LEU A 140 -26.97 -11.02 -14.65
C LEU A 140 -25.80 -11.83 -14.12
N ASN A 141 -24.63 -11.22 -14.00
CA ASN A 141 -23.44 -11.87 -13.44
C ASN A 141 -23.69 -12.26 -11.97
N LYS A 142 -24.25 -11.36 -11.18
CA LYS A 142 -24.59 -11.61 -9.77
C LYS A 142 -25.62 -12.73 -9.62
N ALA A 143 -26.67 -12.74 -10.43
CA ALA A 143 -27.69 -13.79 -10.44
C ALA A 143 -27.09 -15.15 -10.84
N SER A 144 -26.22 -15.19 -11.87
CA SER A 144 -25.51 -16.39 -12.30
C SER A 144 -24.65 -16.98 -11.18
N GLN A 145 -23.86 -16.14 -10.50
CA GLN A 145 -23.00 -16.57 -9.39
C GLN A 145 -23.80 -17.08 -8.18
N LEU A 146 -24.93 -16.43 -7.86
CA LEU A 146 -25.82 -16.90 -6.81
C LEU A 146 -26.52 -18.21 -7.19
N ASN A 147 -26.84 -18.39 -8.47
CA ASN A 147 -27.42 -19.63 -8.98
C ASN A 147 -26.43 -20.81 -8.89
N ASP A 148 -25.16 -20.60 -9.23
CA ASP A 148 -24.12 -21.63 -9.05
C ASP A 148 -23.90 -22.00 -7.59
N ARG A 149 -23.92 -21.00 -6.70
CA ARG A 149 -23.73 -21.20 -5.26
C ARG A 149 -24.92 -21.88 -4.59
N PHE A 150 -26.13 -21.65 -5.09
CA PHE A 150 -27.38 -22.13 -4.50
C PHE A 150 -28.32 -22.69 -5.58
N PRO A 151 -28.01 -23.79 -6.28
CA PRO A 151 -28.76 -24.23 -7.47
C PRO A 151 -30.25 -24.47 -7.24
N ALA A 152 -30.67 -24.74 -6.00
CA ALA A 152 -32.07 -24.92 -5.61
C ALA A 152 -32.79 -23.63 -5.19
N TRP A 153 -32.18 -22.44 -5.31
CA TRP A 153 -32.72 -21.19 -4.77
C TRP A 153 -34.13 -20.87 -5.26
N ARG A 154 -34.44 -21.24 -6.51
CA ARG A 154 -35.75 -21.03 -7.15
C ARG A 154 -36.90 -21.75 -6.45
N GLN A 155 -36.62 -22.74 -5.60
CA GLN A 155 -37.65 -23.49 -4.87
C GLN A 155 -38.19 -22.70 -3.66
N SER A 156 -37.46 -21.70 -3.17
CA SER A 156 -37.78 -21.01 -1.90
C SER A 156 -37.62 -19.49 -1.95
N ILE A 157 -37.01 -18.95 -3.01
CA ILE A 157 -36.71 -17.53 -3.15
C ILE A 157 -37.22 -17.05 -4.53
N LYS A 158 -38.01 -15.97 -4.54
CA LYS A 158 -38.47 -15.33 -5.78
C LYS A 158 -37.29 -14.62 -6.48
N PRO A 159 -37.20 -14.63 -7.83
CA PRO A 159 -36.10 -13.99 -8.56
C PRO A 159 -35.86 -12.52 -8.18
N THR A 160 -36.92 -11.72 -8.03
CA THR A 160 -36.84 -10.31 -7.59
C THR A 160 -36.22 -10.12 -6.20
N GLN A 161 -36.20 -11.15 -5.36
CA GLN A 161 -35.59 -11.10 -4.02
C GLN A 161 -34.14 -11.58 -4.01
N LEU A 162 -33.71 -12.37 -5.00
CA LEU A 162 -32.40 -13.02 -5.00
C LEU A 162 -31.26 -11.99 -4.97
N LEU A 163 -31.38 -10.90 -5.73
CA LEU A 163 -30.34 -9.88 -5.85
C LEU A 163 -30.24 -8.96 -4.63
N ILE A 164 -31.25 -8.97 -3.75
CA ILE A 164 -31.35 -8.10 -2.57
C ILE A 164 -30.89 -8.85 -1.30
N LEU A 165 -31.02 -10.17 -1.28
CA LEU A 165 -30.67 -10.99 -0.13
C LEU A 165 -29.16 -11.27 -0.07
N THR A 166 -28.60 -11.23 1.14
CA THR A 166 -27.21 -11.66 1.38
C THR A 166 -27.09 -13.19 1.30
N SER A 167 -25.89 -13.72 1.01
CA SER A 167 -25.69 -15.18 0.93
C SER A 167 -26.04 -15.93 2.22
N ALA A 168 -25.91 -15.28 3.38
CA ALA A 168 -26.33 -15.85 4.67
C ALA A 168 -27.87 -15.94 4.79
N GLN A 169 -28.59 -14.92 4.32
CA GLN A 169 -30.06 -14.93 4.28
C GLN A 169 -30.59 -15.93 3.24
N ILE A 170 -29.88 -16.11 2.13
CA ILE A 170 -30.20 -17.14 1.12
C ILE A 170 -30.01 -18.53 1.72
N ALA A 171 -28.87 -18.80 2.37
CA ALA A 171 -28.60 -20.08 3.01
C ALA A 171 -29.59 -20.41 4.14
N ALA A 172 -30.02 -19.42 4.93
CA ALA A 172 -31.01 -19.59 5.99
C ALA A 172 -32.42 -19.91 5.48
N LYS A 173 -32.73 -19.53 4.23
CA LYS A 173 -34.02 -19.81 3.58
C LYS A 173 -34.05 -21.13 2.82
N LEU A 174 -32.93 -21.85 2.73
CA LEU A 174 -32.83 -23.13 2.02
C LEU A 174 -32.87 -24.31 3.01
N PRO A 175 -33.56 -25.41 2.68
CA PRO A 175 -33.63 -26.58 3.57
C PRO A 175 -32.24 -27.27 3.71
N PRO A 176 -31.90 -27.81 4.90
CA PRO A 176 -30.61 -28.47 5.13
C PRO A 176 -30.47 -29.78 4.35
N LYS A 177 -29.31 -30.00 3.72
CA LYS A 177 -28.94 -31.25 3.04
C LYS A 177 -28.55 -32.33 4.08
N PRO A 178 -28.94 -33.61 3.93
CA PRO A 178 -28.64 -34.65 4.91
C PRO A 178 -27.14 -35.02 4.92
N SER A 179 -26.57 -35.06 6.14
CA SER A 179 -25.16 -35.34 6.42
C SER A 179 -24.86 -36.84 6.49
N THR A 180 -23.84 -37.29 5.76
CA THR A 180 -23.22 -38.62 5.91
C THR A 180 -22.29 -38.62 7.12
N LYS A 181 -22.51 -39.56 8.04
CA LYS A 181 -21.73 -39.78 9.27
C LYS A 181 -20.35 -40.35 8.96
N THR A 182 -19.31 -39.94 9.70
CA THR A 182 -18.13 -40.78 9.92
C THR A 182 -17.60 -40.58 11.34
N THR A 183 -17.33 -41.73 11.94
CA THR A 183 -17.16 -42.09 13.34
C THR A 183 -15.88 -41.54 13.98
N VAL A 184 -15.98 -41.18 15.26
CA VAL A 184 -14.87 -40.84 16.18
C VAL A 184 -14.32 -42.13 16.76
N GLU A 185 -12.99 -42.30 16.75
CA GLU A 185 -12.31 -43.34 17.52
C GLU A 185 -11.14 -42.73 18.29
N SER A 186 -11.09 -43.08 19.57
CA SER A 186 -10.23 -42.57 20.63
C SER A 186 -8.94 -43.37 20.73
N GLN A 187 -7.82 -42.75 21.10
CA GLN A 187 -6.76 -43.41 21.86
C GLN A 187 -5.85 -42.41 22.58
N GLN A 188 -5.88 -42.47 23.92
CA GLN A 188 -4.86 -41.97 24.84
C GLN A 188 -3.64 -42.91 24.80
N VAL A 189 -2.43 -42.41 25.13
CA VAL A 189 -1.44 -43.06 26.02
C VAL A 189 -0.18 -42.18 26.22
N MET A 190 0.16 -42.05 27.50
CA MET A 190 1.46 -41.90 28.19
C MET A 190 2.44 -40.74 27.95
N THR A 191 2.61 -40.02 29.06
CA THR A 191 3.78 -39.29 29.57
C THR A 191 5.06 -40.13 29.63
N SER A 192 6.19 -39.52 29.27
CA SER A 192 7.48 -39.75 29.94
C SER A 192 8.42 -38.56 29.74
N GLU A 193 8.91 -38.05 30.87
CA GLU A 193 9.96 -37.05 30.99
C GLU A 193 11.32 -37.68 30.66
N SER A 194 12.18 -36.94 29.96
CA SER A 194 13.62 -37.17 29.98
C SER A 194 14.33 -35.83 29.75
N SER A 195 14.88 -35.32 30.84
CA SER A 195 15.85 -34.25 30.90
C SER A 195 17.18 -34.70 30.31
N THR A 196 17.70 -33.96 29.34
CA THR A 196 19.16 -33.86 29.13
C THR A 196 19.49 -32.45 28.68
N GLU A 197 20.03 -31.70 29.64
CA GLU A 197 20.75 -30.45 29.41
C GLU A 197 21.89 -30.70 28.44
N ASN A 198 21.99 -29.89 27.39
CA ASN A 198 23.22 -29.74 26.64
C ASN A 198 23.46 -28.26 26.38
N SER A 199 24.49 -27.75 27.06
CA SER A 199 24.94 -26.36 27.02
C SER A 199 25.32 -25.95 25.59
N VAL A 200 24.58 -25.01 25.02
CA VAL A 200 24.92 -24.40 23.74
C VAL A 200 25.95 -23.29 23.99
N LYS A 201 27.15 -23.48 23.43
CA LYS A 201 28.23 -22.48 23.35
C LYS A 201 27.68 -21.16 22.78
N LYS A 202 27.74 -20.11 23.61
CA LYS A 202 27.33 -18.73 23.28
C LYS A 202 28.27 -18.17 22.21
N SER A 203 27.82 -18.13 20.95
CA SER A 203 28.55 -17.52 19.84
C SER A 203 28.44 -15.99 19.94
N THR A 204 29.56 -15.30 20.08
CA THR A 204 29.63 -13.83 20.10
C THR A 204 29.34 -13.29 18.70
N ILE A 205 28.10 -12.84 18.44
CA ILE A 205 27.71 -12.22 17.17
C ILE A 205 28.32 -10.81 17.11
N ARG A 206 29.22 -10.56 16.15
CA ARG A 206 29.76 -9.21 15.90
C ARG A 206 28.71 -8.35 15.21
N PRO A 207 28.50 -7.09 15.63
CA PRO A 207 27.53 -6.19 14.99
C PRO A 207 27.96 -5.85 13.55
N TYR A 208 26.98 -5.73 12.66
CA TYR A 208 27.18 -5.41 11.25
C TYR A 208 26.00 -4.61 10.70
N TYR A 209 26.27 -3.88 9.62
CA TYR A 209 25.31 -3.10 8.84
C TYR A 209 25.70 -3.08 7.36
N TYR A 210 24.88 -2.45 6.52
CA TYR A 210 25.14 -2.29 5.09
C TYR A 210 25.09 -0.82 4.70
N GLN A 211 26.11 -0.31 4.01
CA GLN A 211 26.18 1.06 3.52
C GLN A 211 27.08 1.10 2.29
N LEU A 212 26.69 1.84 1.25
CA LEU A 212 27.53 2.12 0.08
C LEU A 212 28.07 3.53 0.20
N THR A 213 29.37 3.69 0.49
CA THR A 213 29.98 5.02 0.59
C THR A 213 30.33 5.58 -0.78
N ALA A 214 30.61 6.88 -0.85
CA ALA A 214 31.18 7.51 -2.05
C ALA A 214 32.47 6.81 -2.53
N GLU A 215 33.31 6.35 -1.59
CA GLU A 215 34.52 5.59 -1.88
C GLU A 215 34.21 4.20 -2.46
N ASP A 216 33.21 3.50 -1.92
CA ASP A 216 32.76 2.21 -2.45
C ASP A 216 32.26 2.36 -3.89
N LEU A 217 31.46 3.39 -4.18
CA LEU A 217 30.98 3.68 -5.53
C LEU A 217 32.13 4.06 -6.47
N ALA A 218 33.12 4.83 -5.98
CA ALA A 218 34.33 5.14 -6.75
C ALA A 218 35.17 3.87 -7.02
N GLN A 219 35.28 2.96 -6.05
CA GLN A 219 35.94 1.67 -6.24
C GLN A 219 35.23 0.83 -7.31
N LEU A 220 33.90 0.78 -7.29
CA LEU A 220 33.12 0.09 -8.31
C LEU A 220 33.30 0.71 -9.71
N LYS A 221 33.38 2.05 -9.78
CA LYS A 221 33.66 2.77 -11.03
C LYS A 221 35.07 2.45 -11.57
N ARG A 222 36.10 2.51 -10.72
CA ARG A 222 37.49 2.14 -11.08
C ARG A 222 37.59 0.70 -11.58
N ARG A 223 36.89 -0.24 -10.92
CA ARG A 223 36.83 -1.64 -11.38
C ARG A 223 36.25 -1.76 -12.78
N LYS A 224 35.19 -1.01 -13.10
CA LYS A 224 34.66 -0.97 -14.47
C LYS A 224 35.69 -0.44 -15.46
N GLU A 225 36.31 0.69 -15.17
CA GLU A 225 37.30 1.32 -16.08
C GLU A 225 38.49 0.38 -16.34
N THR A 226 38.91 -0.36 -15.32
CA THR A 226 39.93 -1.42 -15.44
C THR A 226 39.44 -2.54 -16.35
N LEU A 227 38.21 -3.03 -16.17
CA LEU A 227 37.63 -4.08 -17.00
C LEU A 227 37.51 -3.63 -18.46
N ASP A 228 36.97 -2.43 -18.71
CA ASP A 228 36.84 -1.84 -20.04
C ASP A 228 38.23 -1.73 -20.72
N SER A 229 39.27 -1.37 -19.96
CA SER A 229 40.66 -1.29 -20.45
C SER A 229 41.25 -2.67 -20.74
N LEU A 230 41.04 -3.67 -19.88
CA LEU A 230 41.46 -5.05 -20.10
C LEU A 230 40.75 -5.68 -21.30
N THR A 231 39.46 -5.42 -21.50
CA THR A 231 38.71 -5.89 -22.66
C THR A 231 39.20 -5.23 -23.94
N LYS A 232 39.46 -3.92 -23.94
CA LYS A 232 40.10 -3.24 -25.09
C LYS A 232 41.47 -3.82 -25.41
N LEU A 233 42.31 -4.03 -24.40
CA LEU A 233 43.64 -4.61 -24.56
C LEU A 233 43.58 -6.06 -25.07
N SER A 234 42.57 -6.83 -24.66
CA SER A 234 42.36 -8.20 -25.14
C SER A 234 41.98 -8.28 -26.62
N ALA A 235 41.41 -7.22 -27.17
CA ALA A 235 41.10 -7.11 -28.60
C ALA A 235 42.31 -6.63 -29.44
N GLN A 236 43.41 -6.23 -28.80
CA GLN A 236 44.62 -5.71 -29.46
C GLN A 236 45.68 -6.79 -29.62
N GLN A 237 46.39 -6.73 -30.74
CA GLN A 237 47.51 -7.60 -31.07
C GLN A 237 48.82 -6.81 -30.99
N PHE A 238 49.86 -7.44 -30.43
CA PHE A 238 51.16 -6.82 -30.22
C PHE A 238 52.27 -7.56 -30.98
N ASP A 239 53.14 -6.78 -31.60
CA ASP A 239 54.36 -7.23 -32.30
C ASP A 239 55.47 -7.68 -31.33
N GLN A 240 55.45 -7.18 -30.09
CA GLN A 240 56.44 -7.48 -29.05
C GLN A 240 55.77 -7.83 -27.71
N ARG A 241 56.23 -8.94 -27.11
CA ARG A 241 55.79 -9.42 -25.78
C ARG A 241 55.92 -8.36 -24.69
N THR A 242 57.01 -7.59 -24.71
CA THR A 242 57.31 -6.53 -23.73
C THR A 242 56.30 -5.38 -23.80
N LYS A 243 55.79 -5.02 -24.98
CA LYS A 243 54.76 -3.98 -25.10
C LYS A 243 53.44 -4.42 -24.46
N LEU A 244 53.02 -5.67 -24.72
CA LEU A 244 51.83 -6.25 -24.08
C LEU A 244 52.03 -6.38 -22.56
N TYR A 245 53.20 -6.84 -22.12
CA TYR A 245 53.52 -6.95 -20.69
C TYR A 245 53.46 -5.59 -19.98
N ASN A 246 54.06 -4.55 -20.55
CA ASN A 246 54.05 -3.21 -19.98
C ASN A 246 52.63 -2.63 -19.94
N ALA A 247 51.83 -2.81 -20.99
CA ALA A 247 50.44 -2.38 -21.03
C ALA A 247 49.56 -3.09 -19.98
N LEU A 248 49.76 -4.42 -19.81
CA LEU A 248 49.10 -5.20 -18.75
C LEU A 248 49.54 -4.73 -17.36
N HIS A 249 50.83 -4.53 -17.15
CA HIS A 249 51.39 -4.09 -15.88
C HIS A 249 50.88 -2.70 -15.50
N GLU A 250 50.79 -1.78 -16.46
CA GLU A 250 50.26 -0.43 -16.24
C GLU A 250 48.80 -0.48 -15.78
N ILE A 251 47.92 -1.18 -16.50
CA ILE A 251 46.50 -1.32 -16.15
C ILE A 251 46.30 -2.00 -14.78
N LEU A 252 47.09 -3.04 -14.48
CA LEU A 252 46.98 -3.78 -13.21
C LEU A 252 47.61 -3.04 -12.02
N SER A 253 48.58 -2.15 -12.25
CA SER A 253 49.21 -1.32 -11.22
C SER A 253 48.35 -0.12 -10.80
N GLN A 254 47.64 0.51 -11.74
CA GLN A 254 46.75 1.65 -11.46
C GLN A 254 45.48 1.27 -10.69
N SER A 255 45.16 -0.02 -10.63
CA SER A 255 43.90 -0.55 -10.10
C SER A 255 44.03 -1.19 -8.70
N ASP A 256 45.19 -1.06 -8.04
CA ASP A 256 45.56 -1.75 -6.78
C ASP A 256 45.42 -3.29 -6.82
N ILE A 257 45.25 -3.88 -8.01
CA ILE A 257 45.01 -5.32 -8.18
C ILE A 257 46.26 -6.14 -7.82
N LEU A 258 47.43 -5.61 -8.18
CA LEU A 258 48.73 -6.23 -7.85
C LEU A 258 49.05 -6.14 -6.35
N ALA A 259 48.65 -5.04 -5.68
CA ALA A 259 48.85 -4.86 -4.25
C ALA A 259 47.91 -5.75 -3.41
N ALA A 260 46.68 -5.98 -3.90
CA ALA A 260 45.70 -6.84 -3.23
C ALA A 260 45.97 -8.35 -3.42
N ASN A 261 46.79 -8.76 -4.41
CA ASN A 261 47.07 -10.16 -4.72
C ASN A 261 48.53 -10.38 -5.15
N SER A 262 49.39 -10.71 -4.19
CA SER A 262 50.81 -11.03 -4.39
C SER A 262 51.08 -12.30 -5.23
N SER A 263 50.05 -13.06 -5.61
CA SER A 263 50.16 -14.31 -6.37
C SER A 263 49.81 -14.19 -7.86
N LEU A 264 49.50 -12.99 -8.36
CA LEU A 264 49.10 -12.78 -9.75
C LEU A 264 50.32 -12.77 -10.68
N ASN A 265 50.52 -13.84 -11.46
CA ASN A 265 51.61 -13.92 -12.44
C ASN A 265 51.15 -13.41 -13.82
N ILE A 266 51.50 -12.17 -14.18
CA ILE A 266 51.14 -11.53 -15.47
C ILE A 266 51.52 -12.40 -16.68
N ASN A 267 52.56 -13.22 -16.58
CA ASN A 267 53.02 -14.06 -17.69
C ASN A 267 51.99 -15.12 -18.10
N THR A 268 51.10 -15.56 -17.20
CA THR A 268 50.07 -16.56 -17.52
C THR A 268 48.91 -15.98 -18.33
N LEU A 269 48.83 -14.65 -18.43
CA LEU A 269 47.81 -13.93 -19.21
C LEU A 269 48.24 -13.66 -20.65
N ILE A 270 49.49 -13.92 -21.01
CA ILE A 270 50.07 -13.61 -22.33
C ILE A 270 50.15 -14.88 -23.18
N GLN A 271 49.56 -14.85 -24.37
CA GLN A 271 49.61 -15.95 -25.35
C GLN A 271 50.29 -15.50 -26.65
N ARG A 272 51.02 -16.43 -27.27
CA ARG A 272 51.69 -16.25 -28.56
C ARG A 272 50.92 -16.97 -29.66
N HIS A 273 50.74 -16.32 -30.80
CA HIS A 273 50.26 -16.93 -32.04
C HIS A 273 51.21 -16.61 -33.19
N THR A 274 51.26 -17.51 -34.16
CA THR A 274 51.98 -17.33 -35.43
C THR A 274 50.95 -17.06 -36.52
N ILE A 275 51.10 -15.94 -37.23
CA ILE A 275 50.28 -15.66 -38.41
C ILE A 275 51.05 -16.19 -39.62
N ASP A 276 50.54 -17.26 -40.24
CA ASP A 276 50.99 -17.66 -41.58
C ASP A 276 50.31 -16.77 -42.60
N SER A 277 51.11 -16.02 -43.36
CA SER A 277 50.62 -15.18 -44.45
C SER A 277 50.08 -16.07 -45.58
N THR A 278 48.79 -16.36 -45.57
CA THR A 278 48.08 -16.82 -46.77
C THR A 278 47.37 -15.64 -47.43
N ASN A 279 47.81 -15.41 -48.66
CA ASN A 279 47.39 -14.41 -49.62
C ASN A 279 45.85 -14.34 -49.79
N PRO A 280 45.19 -13.16 -49.74
CA PRO A 280 43.89 -12.98 -50.36
C PRO A 280 44.08 -12.29 -51.71
N GLN A 281 43.96 -13.08 -52.78
CA GLN A 281 43.82 -12.56 -54.12
C GLN A 281 42.47 -11.84 -54.25
N SER A 282 42.56 -10.60 -54.72
CA SER A 282 41.49 -9.66 -55.04
C SER A 282 40.35 -10.28 -55.86
N THR A 283 39.12 -10.14 -55.37
CA THR A 283 37.92 -10.02 -56.21
C THR A 283 37.17 -8.78 -55.77
N ALA A 284 37.07 -7.81 -56.69
CA ALA A 284 36.36 -6.56 -56.53
C ALA A 284 34.84 -6.78 -56.38
N SER A 285 34.19 -5.96 -55.54
CA SER A 285 33.05 -5.12 -55.96
C SER A 285 32.61 -4.17 -54.84
N GLU A 286 32.68 -2.89 -55.20
CA GLU A 286 31.75 -1.80 -54.90
C GLU A 286 31.42 -1.41 -53.45
N THR A 287 32.00 -0.28 -53.03
CA THR A 287 31.34 0.64 -52.09
C THR A 287 31.20 1.99 -52.77
N LYS A 288 29.94 2.38 -53.04
CA LYS A 288 29.55 3.73 -53.45
C LYS A 288 30.01 4.73 -52.40
N SER A 289 30.80 5.70 -52.84
CA SER A 289 31.04 6.96 -52.13
C SER A 289 30.17 8.04 -52.77
N THR A 290 29.33 8.69 -51.99
CA THR A 290 28.63 9.92 -52.39
C THR A 290 29.52 11.09 -52.00
N SER A 291 30.11 11.73 -53.00
CA SER A 291 30.74 13.04 -52.89
C SER A 291 29.66 14.13 -53.00
N SER A 292 29.78 15.19 -52.21
CA SER A 292 29.26 16.50 -52.60
C SER A 292 30.38 17.52 -52.44
N THR A 293 30.66 18.19 -53.55
CA THR A 293 31.71 19.18 -53.76
C THR A 293 31.13 20.56 -53.51
N GLN A 294 31.92 21.49 -52.96
CA GLN A 294 31.89 22.87 -53.43
C GLN A 294 33.26 23.54 -53.28
N VAL A 295 33.71 24.09 -54.40
CA VAL A 295 34.89 24.92 -54.69
C VAL A 295 34.62 26.33 -54.11
N THR A 296 35.60 27.18 -53.71
CA THR A 296 36.17 28.23 -54.57
C THR A 296 37.26 29.06 -53.83
N GLN A 297 38.45 29.12 -54.46
CA GLN A 297 39.46 30.19 -54.62
C GLN A 297 40.16 30.91 -53.43
N ALA A 298 41.48 31.08 -53.65
CA ALA A 298 42.55 31.80 -52.93
C ALA A 298 42.44 33.35 -53.15
N PRO A 299 43.34 34.27 -52.68
CA PRO A 299 44.79 34.08 -52.49
C PRO A 299 45.55 34.89 -51.39
N THR A 300 46.82 34.49 -51.19
CA THR A 300 48.03 35.33 -50.96
C THR A 300 48.39 35.99 -49.61
N LEU A 301 49.72 35.89 -49.35
CA LEU A 301 50.70 36.84 -48.79
C LEU A 301 51.20 36.68 -47.32
N ASN A 302 52.51 36.32 -47.26
CA ASN A 302 53.63 36.97 -46.54
C ASN A 302 53.62 37.07 -45.00
N SER A 303 54.61 36.41 -44.35
CA SER A 303 55.84 37.04 -43.78
C SER A 303 55.58 37.56 -42.35
N THR A 304 56.43 37.45 -41.32
CA THR A 304 57.87 37.19 -41.20
C THR A 304 58.21 37.10 -39.69
N ASN A 305 59.28 36.34 -39.37
CA ASN A 305 60.31 36.58 -38.32
C ASN A 305 59.91 36.53 -36.82
N GLY A 306 60.72 35.98 -35.91
CA GLY A 306 62.11 35.47 -35.97
C GLY A 306 62.45 34.67 -34.69
N VAL A 307 63.35 33.67 -34.78
CA VAL A 307 64.81 33.74 -34.45
C VAL A 307 65.02 33.42 -32.96
N GLU A 308 65.87 32.52 -32.44
CA GLU A 308 67.04 31.68 -32.84
C GLU A 308 67.20 30.67 -31.66
N GLN A 309 67.78 29.47 -31.70
CA GLN A 309 69.16 29.12 -32.04
C GLN A 309 69.33 27.58 -31.89
N GLN A 310 70.08 26.95 -32.78
CA GLN A 310 70.55 25.55 -32.72
C GLN A 310 71.96 25.52 -33.33
N PRO A 311 72.84 24.56 -32.97
CA PRO A 311 73.54 23.82 -34.04
C PRO A 311 73.87 22.35 -33.69
N THR A 312 73.46 21.41 -34.55
CA THR A 312 74.25 20.53 -35.49
C THR A 312 74.89 19.27 -34.87
N SER A 313 74.65 18.06 -35.40
CA SER A 313 75.13 17.53 -36.70
C SER A 313 74.23 16.37 -37.19
N GLN A 314 73.70 16.34 -38.43
CA GLN A 314 74.26 15.75 -39.68
C GLN A 314 74.62 14.23 -39.53
N MET A 315 74.27 13.29 -40.41
CA MET A 315 74.03 13.28 -41.86
C MET A 315 73.44 11.91 -42.31
N ILE A 316 72.62 11.95 -43.38
CA ILE A 316 72.57 11.01 -44.53
C ILE A 316 71.97 9.60 -44.35
N GLU A 317 70.80 9.43 -44.97
CA GLU A 317 70.26 8.17 -45.48
C GLU A 317 71.24 7.52 -46.46
N THR A 318 71.56 6.24 -46.26
CA THR A 318 71.93 5.35 -47.37
C THR A 318 70.91 4.23 -47.43
N SER A 319 70.10 4.27 -48.49
CA SER A 319 69.24 3.16 -48.87
C SER A 319 70.09 2.02 -49.40
N THR A 320 70.10 0.88 -48.71
CA THR A 320 70.46 -0.39 -49.33
C THR A 320 69.27 -1.32 -49.20
N LYS A 321 68.53 -1.45 -50.31
CA LYS A 321 67.63 -2.60 -50.53
C LYS A 321 68.48 -3.86 -50.51
N SER A 322 68.39 -4.64 -49.45
CA SER A 322 68.69 -6.07 -49.50
C SER A 322 67.38 -6.83 -49.43
N THR A 323 67.01 -7.34 -50.60
CA THR A 323 65.95 -8.33 -50.82
C THR A 323 66.38 -9.64 -50.17
N THR A 324 65.87 -9.91 -48.98
CA THR A 324 65.79 -11.28 -48.46
C THR A 324 64.38 -11.47 -47.91
N GLN A 325 63.49 -12.02 -48.74
CA GLN A 325 62.24 -12.60 -48.26
C GLN A 325 62.59 -13.85 -47.46
N THR A 326 62.85 -13.65 -46.18
CA THR A 326 62.66 -14.70 -45.19
C THR A 326 61.22 -14.53 -44.72
N ASN A 327 60.31 -15.40 -45.18
CA ASN A 327 59.00 -15.57 -44.56
C ASN A 327 59.24 -16.16 -43.16
N THR A 328 59.68 -15.33 -42.23
CA THR A 328 59.71 -15.67 -40.81
C THR A 328 58.29 -15.51 -40.28
N PRO A 329 57.69 -16.54 -39.65
CA PRO A 329 56.37 -16.41 -39.06
C PRO A 329 56.41 -15.26 -38.04
N GLN A 330 55.64 -14.20 -38.31
CA GLN A 330 55.53 -13.09 -37.37
C GLN A 330 54.75 -13.57 -36.15
N ASN A 331 55.43 -13.52 -35.00
CA ASN A 331 54.85 -13.86 -33.72
C ASN A 331 54.04 -12.67 -33.24
N VAL A 332 52.75 -12.89 -33.05
CA VAL A 332 51.83 -11.91 -32.51
C VAL A 332 51.45 -12.33 -31.09
N TRP A 333 51.48 -11.37 -30.18
CA TRP A 333 51.18 -11.57 -28.77
C TRP A 333 49.82 -10.95 -28.46
N GLN A 334 48.98 -11.70 -27.74
CA GLN A 334 47.67 -11.24 -27.30
C GLN A 334 47.37 -11.73 -25.88
N ILE A 335 46.36 -11.15 -25.25
CA ILE A 335 45.87 -11.64 -23.97
C ILE A 335 45.16 -12.98 -24.19
N ASN A 336 45.47 -13.98 -23.36
CA ASN A 336 44.72 -15.22 -23.32
C ASN A 336 43.31 -14.96 -22.75
N PRO A 337 42.24 -15.09 -23.55
CA PRO A 337 40.89 -14.76 -23.11
C PRO A 337 40.39 -15.70 -21.99
N ASP A 338 40.78 -16.97 -22.00
CA ASP A 338 40.38 -17.95 -20.97
C ASP A 338 41.13 -17.71 -19.66
N ALA A 339 42.41 -17.37 -19.73
CA ALA A 339 43.19 -16.99 -18.56
C ALA A 339 42.67 -15.69 -17.94
N LEU A 340 42.32 -14.69 -18.77
CA LEU A 340 41.71 -13.44 -18.32
C LEU A 340 40.34 -13.70 -17.67
N LYS A 341 39.48 -14.53 -18.28
CA LYS A 341 38.17 -14.90 -17.73
C LYS A 341 38.30 -15.65 -16.40
N SER A 342 39.24 -16.59 -16.30
CA SER A 342 39.55 -17.32 -15.06
C SER A 342 40.08 -16.40 -13.97
N MET A 343 40.93 -15.43 -14.32
CA MET A 343 41.43 -14.40 -13.40
C MET A 343 40.29 -13.52 -12.89
N LEU A 344 39.46 -12.97 -13.78
CA LEU A 344 38.33 -12.12 -13.42
C LEU A 344 37.30 -12.87 -12.55
N ALA A 345 37.05 -14.15 -12.84
CA ALA A 345 36.20 -15.02 -12.05
C ALA A 345 36.78 -15.27 -10.65
N LYS A 346 38.08 -15.59 -10.53
CA LYS A 346 38.77 -15.74 -9.23
C LYS A 346 38.73 -14.46 -8.39
N MET A 347 38.81 -13.30 -9.04
CA MET A 347 38.78 -11.99 -8.39
C MET A 347 37.36 -11.50 -8.04
N ASN A 348 36.30 -12.25 -8.41
CA ASN A 348 34.90 -11.79 -8.30
C ASN A 348 34.69 -10.39 -8.92
N MET A 349 35.44 -10.07 -9.98
CA MET A 349 35.30 -8.83 -10.74
C MET A 349 34.28 -9.05 -11.84
N THR A 350 33.00 -8.83 -11.51
CA THR A 350 31.92 -8.86 -12.49
C THR A 350 31.68 -7.46 -13.05
N GLU A 351 31.39 -7.34 -14.34
CA GLU A 351 31.14 -6.05 -14.99
C GLU A 351 29.89 -5.39 -14.41
N ILE A 352 30.06 -4.23 -13.76
CA ILE A 352 28.95 -3.43 -13.27
C ILE A 352 28.61 -2.37 -14.34
N PRO A 353 27.44 -2.44 -15.00
CA PRO A 353 27.07 -1.45 -16.01
C PRO A 353 27.01 -0.03 -15.44
N LYS A 354 27.35 0.99 -16.25
CA LYS A 354 27.20 2.42 -15.87
C LYS A 354 25.77 2.76 -15.46
N THR A 355 24.79 2.11 -16.09
CA THR A 355 23.37 2.23 -15.76
C THR A 355 23.06 1.75 -14.34
N LEU A 356 23.75 0.70 -13.86
CA LEU A 356 23.60 0.18 -12.51
C LEU A 356 24.19 1.13 -11.46
N LEU A 357 25.37 1.71 -11.73
CA LEU A 357 25.99 2.71 -10.85
C LEU A 357 25.09 3.94 -10.69
N LYS A 358 24.48 4.42 -11.78
CA LYS A 358 23.53 5.54 -11.73
C LYS A 358 22.31 5.21 -10.86
N LYS A 359 21.82 3.98 -10.90
CA LYS A 359 20.69 3.51 -10.07
C LYS A 359 21.06 3.31 -8.59
N LEU A 360 22.33 3.07 -8.26
CA LEU A 360 22.78 2.93 -6.87
C LEU A 360 23.08 4.28 -6.19
N LYS A 361 23.34 5.33 -6.98
CA LYS A 361 23.69 6.66 -6.46
C LYS A 361 22.68 7.23 -5.44
N PRO A 362 21.35 7.05 -5.57
CA PRO A 362 20.40 7.50 -4.55
C PRO A 362 20.53 6.80 -3.19
N LEU A 363 21.23 5.66 -3.12
CA LEU A 363 21.47 4.88 -1.91
C LEU A 363 22.86 5.13 -1.31
N GLU A 364 23.59 6.12 -1.83
CA GLU A 364 24.90 6.51 -1.32
C GLU A 364 24.76 7.03 0.12
N ASP A 365 25.68 6.58 0.98
CA ASP A 365 25.77 6.90 2.40
C ASP A 365 24.54 6.53 3.26
N GLU A 366 23.49 5.94 2.68
CA GLU A 366 22.35 5.37 3.41
C GLU A 366 22.74 4.10 4.19
N VAL A 367 22.31 4.01 5.45
CA VAL A 367 22.72 2.97 6.40
C VAL A 367 21.60 1.98 6.62
N PHE A 368 21.74 0.77 6.10
CA PHE A 368 20.76 -0.29 6.23
C PHE A 368 21.13 -1.27 7.35
N PRO A 369 20.27 -1.45 8.37
CA PRO A 369 20.53 -2.42 9.43
C PRO A 369 20.49 -3.87 8.92
N SER A 370 19.73 -4.17 7.87
CA SER A 370 19.62 -5.53 7.34
C SER A 370 19.84 -5.61 5.84
N LEU A 371 20.29 -6.79 5.39
CA LEU A 371 20.36 -7.12 3.97
C LEU A 371 18.99 -7.03 3.29
N TYR A 372 17.93 -7.35 4.04
CA TYR A 372 16.56 -7.31 3.53
C TYR A 372 16.14 -5.88 3.15
N LEU A 373 16.38 -4.90 4.03
CA LEU A 373 16.08 -3.49 3.74
C LEU A 373 16.96 -2.95 2.62
N MET A 374 18.25 -3.31 2.60
CA MET A 374 19.13 -2.94 1.48
C MET A 374 18.62 -3.51 0.15
N ALA A 375 18.19 -4.78 0.12
CA ALA A 375 17.64 -5.42 -1.06
C ALA A 375 16.34 -4.75 -1.53
N LEU A 376 15.45 -4.39 -0.60
CA LEU A 376 14.26 -3.59 -0.89
C LEU A 376 14.63 -2.24 -1.53
N ALA A 377 15.60 -1.52 -0.95
CA ALA A 377 16.03 -0.22 -1.45
C ALA A 377 16.65 -0.31 -2.85
N MET A 378 17.48 -1.33 -3.09
CA MET A 378 18.06 -1.63 -4.41
C MET A 378 16.96 -1.95 -5.44
N LYS A 379 16.01 -2.82 -5.09
CA LYS A 379 14.90 -3.18 -5.99
C LYS A 379 14.04 -1.95 -6.32
N LEU A 380 13.76 -1.10 -5.33
CA LEU A 380 13.02 0.15 -5.50
C LEU A 380 13.76 1.14 -6.42
N SER A 381 15.09 1.15 -6.37
CA SER A 381 15.94 1.94 -7.27
C SER A 381 16.06 1.32 -8.68
N GLY A 382 15.36 0.22 -8.95
CA GLY A 382 15.34 -0.48 -10.24
C GLY A 382 16.57 -1.36 -10.48
N VAL A 383 17.28 -1.78 -9.43
CA VAL A 383 18.38 -2.74 -9.48
C VAL A 383 17.80 -4.16 -9.37
N PRO A 384 17.91 -5.03 -10.39
CA PRO A 384 17.29 -6.35 -10.35
C PRO A 384 17.96 -7.26 -9.30
N PRO A 385 17.18 -8.07 -8.55
CA PRO A 385 17.68 -8.89 -7.43
C PRO A 385 18.65 -10.00 -7.86
N THR A 386 18.58 -10.44 -9.12
CA THR A 386 19.36 -11.56 -9.70
C THR A 386 20.61 -11.13 -10.46
N ALA A 387 20.98 -9.84 -10.46
CA ALA A 387 22.22 -9.42 -11.12
C ALA A 387 23.42 -10.19 -10.55
N ALA A 388 24.23 -10.84 -11.39
CA ALA A 388 25.46 -11.52 -10.96
C ALA A 388 26.39 -10.60 -10.12
N ASN A 389 26.27 -9.29 -10.35
CA ASN A 389 26.95 -8.20 -9.63
C ASN A 389 26.49 -7.99 -8.18
N MET A 390 25.31 -8.47 -7.80
CA MET A 390 24.66 -8.17 -6.53
C MET A 390 25.47 -8.69 -5.33
N ARG A 391 26.05 -9.89 -5.44
CA ARG A 391 26.91 -10.45 -4.37
C ARG A 391 28.15 -9.58 -4.12
N SER A 392 28.72 -8.99 -5.18
CA SER A 392 29.89 -8.11 -5.07
C SER A 392 29.51 -6.79 -4.39
N ILE A 393 28.38 -6.20 -4.78
CA ILE A 393 27.84 -4.97 -4.17
C ILE A 393 27.52 -5.20 -2.69
N ILE A 394 26.79 -6.26 -2.34
CA ILE A 394 26.44 -6.60 -0.96
C ILE A 394 27.70 -6.80 -0.10
N ARG A 395 28.73 -7.46 -0.63
CA ARG A 395 29.99 -7.68 0.08
C ARG A 395 30.73 -6.38 0.39
N ILE A 396 30.76 -5.44 -0.55
CA ILE A 396 31.36 -4.11 -0.35
C ILE A 396 30.54 -3.29 0.63
N ALA A 397 29.22 -3.36 0.50
CA ALA A 397 28.30 -2.63 1.35
C ALA A 397 28.33 -3.12 2.81
N LYS A 398 28.59 -4.41 3.05
CA LYS A 398 28.62 -4.97 4.40
C LYS A 398 29.78 -4.38 5.21
N LYS A 399 29.45 -3.62 6.25
CA LYS A 399 30.41 -3.04 7.20
C LYS A 399 30.32 -3.75 8.55
N SER A 400 31.45 -3.85 9.25
CA SER A 400 31.52 -4.39 10.61
C SER A 400 31.51 -3.24 11.62
N GLY A 401 30.85 -3.43 12.76
CA GLY A 401 30.77 -2.43 13.82
C GLY A 401 29.35 -1.92 14.07
N ILE A 402 29.27 -0.85 14.85
CA ILE A 402 28.02 -0.17 15.20
C ILE A 402 27.59 0.72 14.03
N GLU A 403 26.29 0.76 13.77
CA GLU A 403 25.69 1.63 12.76
C GLU A 403 26.00 3.10 13.09
N PRO A 404 26.49 3.91 12.13
CA PRO A 404 26.69 5.33 12.37
C PRO A 404 25.33 6.02 12.59
N GLU A 405 25.28 6.95 13.52
CA GLU A 405 24.04 7.68 13.81
C GLU A 405 23.73 8.63 12.65
N GLN A 406 22.55 8.43 12.04
CA GLN A 406 22.00 9.34 11.04
C GLN A 406 20.88 10.14 11.68
N ASP A 407 20.95 11.47 11.59
CA ASP A 407 19.92 12.39 12.11
C ASP A 407 19.36 13.28 10.99
N ILE A 408 18.90 12.63 9.92
CA ILE A 408 18.28 13.27 8.77
C ILE A 408 16.76 13.24 8.97
N PRO A 409 16.10 14.38 9.26
CA PRO A 409 14.68 14.41 9.61
C PRO A 409 13.80 13.97 8.44
N MET A 410 12.77 13.16 8.74
CA MET A 410 11.72 12.80 7.79
C MET A 410 10.67 13.91 7.73
N ILE A 411 10.44 14.48 6.55
CA ILE A 411 9.52 15.60 6.35
C ILE A 411 8.44 15.19 5.35
N TRP A 412 7.20 15.08 5.82
CA TRP A 412 6.02 14.89 4.97
C TRP A 412 5.23 16.18 4.84
N LYS A 413 4.62 16.37 3.66
CA LYS A 413 3.75 17.48 3.31
C LYS A 413 2.50 16.94 2.65
N ALA A 414 1.38 17.63 2.82
CA ALA A 414 0.16 17.34 2.06
C ALA A 414 0.10 18.24 0.82
N PRO A 415 -0.54 17.80 -0.28
CA PRO A 415 -0.84 18.67 -1.40
C PRO A 415 -1.87 19.74 -1.01
N ASP A 416 -1.98 20.78 -1.83
CA ASP A 416 -2.99 21.82 -1.63
C ASP A 416 -4.39 21.22 -1.70
N ASN A 417 -5.27 21.65 -0.78
CA ASN A 417 -6.64 21.14 -0.63
C ASN A 417 -6.73 19.62 -0.46
N CYS A 418 -5.70 18.95 0.08
CA CYS A 418 -5.72 17.51 0.35
C CYS A 418 -7.01 17.07 1.05
N GLY A 419 -7.45 17.79 2.08
CA GLY A 419 -8.48 17.28 2.98
C GLY A 419 -7.96 16.09 3.79
N CYS A 420 -8.78 15.60 4.71
CA CYS A 420 -8.47 14.40 5.50
C CYS A 420 -8.84 13.13 4.74
N GLU A 421 -8.40 11.98 5.27
CA GLU A 421 -8.73 10.64 4.75
C GLU A 421 -10.22 10.45 4.39
N ASP A 422 -11.16 10.91 5.22
CA ASP A 422 -12.59 10.74 4.97
C ASP A 422 -13.22 11.86 4.12
N SER A 423 -12.41 12.76 3.57
CA SER A 423 -12.89 13.85 2.71
C SER A 423 -13.27 13.36 1.31
N LEU A 424 -12.77 12.20 0.89
CA LEU A 424 -13.16 11.54 -0.36
C LEU A 424 -13.89 10.23 -0.07
N SER A 425 -15.11 10.11 -0.58
CA SER A 425 -15.83 8.84 -0.51
C SER A 425 -15.20 7.84 -1.48
N SER A 426 -14.62 6.78 -0.94
CA SER A 426 -14.19 5.65 -1.77
C SER A 426 -15.40 4.84 -2.25
N ILE A 427 -15.22 4.04 -3.31
CA ILE A 427 -16.22 3.05 -3.76
C ILE A 427 -16.54 1.99 -2.69
N PHE A 428 -15.68 1.85 -1.67
CA PHE A 428 -15.87 0.94 -0.56
C PHE A 428 -16.36 1.68 0.69
N SER A 429 -17.38 1.13 1.34
CA SER A 429 -17.86 1.66 2.63
C SER A 429 -17.07 1.17 3.84
N VAL A 430 -16.26 0.13 3.69
CA VAL A 430 -15.54 -0.58 4.77
C VAL A 430 -14.10 -0.94 4.39
N GLY A 431 -13.59 -0.34 3.33
CA GLY A 431 -12.28 -0.67 2.79
C GLY A 431 -11.11 -0.14 3.60
N THR A 432 -9.91 -0.67 3.33
CA THR A 432 -8.67 -0.07 3.86
C THR A 432 -7.66 0.21 2.75
N PHE A 433 -7.21 1.47 2.68
CA PHE A 433 -6.15 1.94 1.81
C PHE A 433 -4.84 2.08 2.59
N TYR A 434 -3.83 1.28 2.22
CA TYR A 434 -2.60 1.11 2.98
C TYR A 434 -1.35 1.50 2.16
N GLY A 435 -0.66 2.57 2.54
CA GLY A 435 0.60 2.96 1.92
C GLY A 435 1.81 2.39 2.67
N LEU A 436 2.85 1.94 1.99
CA LEU A 436 4.14 1.61 2.61
C LEU A 436 5.18 2.67 2.22
N TYR A 437 5.80 3.30 3.22
CA TYR A 437 6.79 4.37 3.02
C TYR A 437 8.19 3.91 3.48
N PRO A 438 9.21 3.94 2.61
CA PRO A 438 10.58 3.57 2.97
C PRO A 438 11.29 4.65 3.82
N TYR A 439 11.93 4.27 4.93
CA TYR A 439 12.62 5.26 5.78
C TYR A 439 13.81 5.97 5.10
N TRP A 440 14.39 5.37 4.06
CA TRP A 440 15.54 5.89 3.31
C TRP A 440 15.16 6.89 2.20
N ASP A 441 13.86 7.14 1.97
CA ASP A 441 13.41 8.13 0.99
C ASP A 441 13.06 9.45 1.72
N HIS A 442 14.10 10.26 2.01
CA HIS A 442 13.99 11.50 2.78
C HIS A 442 14.46 12.73 1.97
N PRO A 443 13.75 13.13 0.91
CA PRO A 443 14.16 14.28 0.10
C PRO A 443 14.24 15.55 0.95
N LYS A 444 15.32 16.35 0.77
CA LYS A 444 15.57 17.59 1.53
C LYS A 444 14.41 18.60 1.44
N THR A 445 13.66 18.60 0.35
CA THR A 445 12.50 19.47 0.13
C THR A 445 11.24 19.00 0.86
N GLY A 446 11.27 17.82 1.47
CA GLY A 446 10.11 17.10 1.99
C GLY A 446 9.36 16.33 0.90
N GLN A 447 8.63 15.30 1.32
CA GLN A 447 7.86 14.43 0.46
C GLN A 447 6.37 14.78 0.53
N THR A 448 5.75 15.01 -0.62
CA THR A 448 4.30 15.24 -0.70
C THR A 448 3.57 13.90 -0.71
N ILE A 449 2.60 13.71 0.19
CA ILE A 449 1.76 12.52 0.33
C ILE A 449 0.30 12.95 0.29
N ASN A 450 -0.50 12.30 -0.55
CA ASN A 450 -1.95 12.51 -0.59
C ASN A 450 -2.60 11.68 0.53
N PHE A 451 -2.87 12.31 1.67
CA PHE A 451 -3.45 11.65 2.84
C PHE A 451 -4.96 11.36 2.70
N SER A 452 -5.66 12.05 1.79
CA SER A 452 -7.10 11.90 1.57
C SER A 452 -7.55 10.54 1.02
N GLN A 453 -6.58 9.66 0.75
CA GLN A 453 -6.78 8.35 0.14
C GLN A 453 -5.98 7.27 0.86
N LEU A 454 -5.42 7.58 2.02
CA LEU A 454 -4.59 6.68 2.80
C LEU A 454 -5.09 6.65 4.23
N ASP A 455 -5.67 5.52 4.60
CA ASP A 455 -6.13 5.29 5.96
C ASP A 455 -4.95 5.02 6.87
N ARG A 456 -3.95 4.29 6.36
CA ARG A 456 -2.75 3.93 7.11
C ARG A 456 -1.50 4.00 6.25
N ILE A 457 -0.39 4.37 6.87
CA ILE A 457 0.94 4.41 6.28
C ILE A 457 1.87 3.55 7.12
N GLY A 458 2.34 2.43 6.57
CA GLY A 458 3.39 1.61 7.16
C GLY A 458 4.77 2.20 6.90
N PHE A 459 5.43 2.69 7.94
CA PHE A 459 6.81 3.19 7.90
C PHE A 459 7.80 2.02 7.94
N VAL A 460 8.41 1.72 6.79
CA VAL A 460 9.33 0.61 6.58
C VAL A 460 10.72 0.98 7.04
N GLY A 461 11.22 0.33 8.10
CA GLY A 461 12.59 0.53 8.56
C GLY A 461 13.02 -0.21 9.83
N ALA A 462 12.09 -0.74 10.62
CA ALA A 462 12.46 -1.49 11.83
C ALA A 462 12.95 -2.91 11.49
N VAL A 463 13.96 -3.37 12.23
CA VAL A 463 14.59 -4.69 12.03
C VAL A 463 14.74 -5.45 13.34
N ILE A 464 14.35 -6.72 13.34
CA ILE A 464 14.68 -7.67 14.40
C ILE A 464 16.05 -8.28 14.09
N LYS A 465 17.03 -8.05 14.97
CA LYS A 465 18.36 -8.68 14.91
C LYS A 465 18.57 -9.64 16.09
N PRO A 466 19.32 -10.74 15.89
CA PRO A 466 19.77 -11.57 16.99
C PRO A 466 20.77 -10.79 17.86
N ASP A 467 20.65 -10.95 19.18
CA ASP A 467 21.50 -10.33 20.20
C ASP A 467 21.92 -11.37 21.25
N GLN A 468 22.87 -11.03 22.12
CA GLN A 468 23.46 -11.96 23.11
C GLN A 468 22.44 -12.57 24.08
N ASN A 469 21.31 -11.90 24.32
CA ASN A 469 20.22 -12.31 25.21
C ASN A 469 18.87 -12.50 24.47
N GLY A 470 18.89 -12.79 23.17
CA GLY A 470 17.68 -13.06 22.38
C GLY A 470 17.61 -12.18 21.13
N SER A 471 16.65 -11.28 21.05
CA SER A 471 16.50 -10.35 19.93
C SER A 471 16.42 -8.89 20.35
N LYS A 472 17.00 -8.04 19.49
CA LYS A 472 16.97 -6.59 19.62
C LYS A 472 16.22 -6.00 18.43
N LEU A 473 15.28 -5.11 18.73
CA LEU A 473 14.61 -4.27 17.75
C LEU A 473 15.48 -3.06 17.45
N ILE A 474 15.90 -2.91 16.20
CA ILE A 474 16.56 -1.71 15.69
C ILE A 474 15.51 -0.86 15.01
N LEU A 475 15.35 0.37 15.48
CA LEU A 475 14.41 1.35 14.96
C LEU A 475 15.08 2.19 13.87
N PRO A 476 14.32 2.67 12.87
CA PRO A 476 14.87 3.59 11.89
C PRO A 476 15.24 4.92 12.57
N PRO A 477 16.23 5.66 12.05
CA PRO A 477 16.81 6.84 12.70
C PRO A 477 15.78 7.94 13.02
N ASN A 478 14.74 8.04 12.18
CA ASN A 478 13.67 9.02 12.30
C ASN A 478 12.56 8.64 13.28
N TRP A 479 12.58 7.43 13.84
CA TRP A 479 11.55 6.98 14.78
C TRP A 479 11.89 7.37 16.21
N LYS A 480 11.87 8.67 16.48
CA LYS A 480 12.12 9.26 17.80
C LYS A 480 11.03 10.29 18.15
N PRO A 481 10.62 10.42 19.42
CA PRO A 481 9.48 11.26 19.81
C PRO A 481 9.74 12.78 19.66
N GLN A 482 11.00 13.18 19.57
CA GLN A 482 11.39 14.57 19.41
C GLN A 482 10.78 15.18 18.14
N PRO A 483 10.24 16.42 18.20
CA PRO A 483 9.58 17.07 17.08
C PRO A 483 10.39 17.08 15.78
N LYS A 484 11.71 17.20 15.88
CA LYS A 484 12.62 17.14 14.73
C LYS A 484 12.46 15.85 13.92
N ASN A 485 12.19 14.72 14.58
CA ASN A 485 12.09 13.41 13.94
C ASN A 485 10.63 12.93 13.82
N SER A 486 9.72 13.33 14.71
CA SER A 486 8.32 12.88 14.73
C SER A 486 7.34 13.75 13.91
N GLN A 487 7.81 14.82 13.27
CA GLN A 487 6.93 15.74 12.52
C GLN A 487 6.10 15.05 11.43
N PHE A 488 6.66 14.04 10.76
CA PHE A 488 5.95 13.29 9.72
C PHE A 488 4.76 12.49 10.28
N ILE A 489 4.88 11.96 11.51
CA ILE A 489 3.80 11.25 12.21
C ILE A 489 2.70 12.25 12.57
N GLN A 490 3.09 13.41 13.13
CA GLN A 490 2.15 14.48 13.44
C GLN A 490 1.41 14.97 12.18
N MET A 491 2.11 15.05 11.04
CA MET A 491 1.51 15.41 9.76
C MET A 491 0.45 14.39 9.33
N ALA A 492 0.74 13.09 9.41
CA ALA A 492 -0.24 12.05 9.09
C ALA A 492 -1.47 12.10 10.01
N HIS A 493 -1.27 12.21 11.33
CA HIS A 493 -2.36 12.34 12.32
C HIS A 493 -3.20 13.60 12.09
N ARG A 494 -2.57 14.70 11.67
CA ARG A 494 -3.26 15.93 11.29
C ARG A 494 -4.27 15.68 10.17
N TYR A 495 -3.91 14.88 9.18
CA TYR A 495 -4.78 14.49 8.07
C TYR A 495 -5.58 13.20 8.31
N ARG A 496 -5.54 12.66 9.53
CA ARG A 496 -6.26 11.45 9.99
C ARG A 496 -5.80 10.14 9.35
N SER A 497 -4.64 10.13 8.71
CA SER A 497 -3.96 8.89 8.35
C SER A 497 -3.19 8.34 9.56
N TYR A 498 -3.35 7.06 9.84
CA TYR A 498 -2.61 6.37 10.90
C TYR A 498 -1.21 5.96 10.43
N VAL A 499 -0.23 5.88 11.34
CA VAL A 499 1.14 5.47 11.03
C VAL A 499 1.49 4.17 11.76
N ASP A 500 1.83 3.13 11.00
CA ASP A 500 2.25 1.85 11.55
C ASP A 500 3.77 1.68 11.44
N LEU A 501 4.40 1.08 12.44
CA LEU A 501 5.80 0.68 12.32
C LEU A 501 5.90 -0.68 11.62
N VAL A 502 6.56 -0.73 10.47
CA VAL A 502 6.78 -1.99 9.75
C VAL A 502 8.07 -2.63 10.24
N VAL A 503 7.91 -3.78 10.90
CA VAL A 503 8.99 -4.56 11.51
C VAL A 503 9.36 -5.71 10.59
N THR A 504 10.60 -5.69 10.13
CA THR A 504 11.17 -6.73 9.27
C THR A 504 12.08 -7.65 10.08
N ALA A 505 12.20 -8.90 9.64
CA ALA A 505 13.15 -9.84 10.24
C ALA A 505 13.90 -10.61 9.15
N GLN A 506 15.10 -11.07 9.49
CA GLN A 506 15.72 -12.13 8.70
C GLN A 506 14.87 -13.39 8.77
N LYS A 507 14.91 -14.19 7.69
CA LYS A 507 14.17 -15.44 7.59
C LYS A 507 14.41 -16.27 8.87
N PRO A 508 13.37 -16.51 9.68
CA PRO A 508 13.54 -17.25 10.92
C PRO A 508 13.93 -18.69 10.60
N THR A 509 14.82 -19.23 11.43
CA THR A 509 15.18 -20.64 11.41
C THR A 509 14.42 -21.34 12.53
N GLU A 510 13.86 -22.53 12.27
CA GLU A 510 13.07 -23.28 13.25
C GLU A 510 13.79 -23.43 14.61
N LYS A 511 15.11 -23.65 14.60
CA LYS A 511 15.95 -23.78 15.81
C LYS A 511 16.07 -22.52 16.67
N ARG A 512 15.83 -21.34 16.11
CA ARG A 512 16.03 -20.03 16.78
C ARG A 512 14.74 -19.25 16.98
N LEU A 513 13.59 -19.84 16.65
CA LEU A 513 12.31 -19.14 16.72
C LEU A 513 12.02 -18.66 18.16
N THR A 514 12.19 -19.54 19.15
CA THR A 514 11.93 -19.22 20.57
C THR A 514 12.91 -18.20 21.14
N GLU A 515 14.18 -18.24 20.70
CA GLU A 515 15.20 -17.25 21.10
C GLU A 515 14.93 -15.88 20.44
N GLN A 516 14.38 -15.89 19.22
CA GLN A 516 14.17 -14.69 18.43
C GLN A 516 12.86 -13.97 18.78
N TYR A 517 11.78 -14.71 19.07
CA TYR A 517 10.44 -14.18 19.28
C TYR A 517 9.98 -14.33 20.73
N ASN A 518 10.69 -13.64 21.63
CA ASN A 518 10.47 -13.70 23.08
C ASN A 518 9.65 -12.51 23.62
N GLU A 519 9.31 -12.55 24.92
CA GLU A 519 8.56 -11.47 25.58
C GLU A 519 9.31 -10.13 25.59
N GLN A 520 10.65 -10.16 25.67
CA GLN A 520 11.47 -8.95 25.62
C GLN A 520 11.32 -8.23 24.27
N LEU A 521 11.23 -8.97 23.17
CA LEU A 521 10.97 -8.39 21.86
C LEU A 521 9.55 -7.80 21.79
N ILE A 522 8.55 -8.48 22.37
CA ILE A 522 7.18 -7.94 22.47
C ILE A 522 7.20 -6.59 23.20
N HIS A 523 7.89 -6.50 24.34
CA HIS A 523 8.04 -5.25 25.09
C HIS A 523 8.73 -4.16 24.26
N GLN A 524 9.81 -4.47 23.54
CA GLN A 524 10.51 -3.52 22.66
C GLN A 524 9.59 -3.01 21.54
N ILE A 525 8.82 -3.89 20.90
CA ILE A 525 7.87 -3.53 19.84
C ILE A 525 6.77 -2.62 20.39
N VAL A 526 6.11 -3.00 21.49
CA VAL A 526 5.05 -2.19 22.10
C VAL A 526 5.57 -0.84 22.55
N ALA A 527 6.73 -0.81 23.22
CA ALA A 527 7.34 0.43 23.67
C ALA A 527 7.73 1.36 22.52
N SER A 528 8.06 0.83 21.33
CA SER A 528 8.45 1.65 20.18
C SER A 528 7.30 2.49 19.61
N ILE A 529 6.06 2.01 19.67
CA ILE A 529 4.90 2.73 19.15
C ILE A 529 4.14 3.52 20.22
N ALA A 530 4.22 3.08 21.49
CA ALA A 530 3.42 3.64 22.58
C ALA A 530 4.02 4.90 23.21
N GLN A 531 5.17 5.36 22.74
CA GLN A 531 5.77 6.60 23.24
C GLN A 531 4.86 7.80 22.92
N PRO A 532 4.50 8.64 23.90
CA PRO A 532 3.62 9.78 23.65
C PRO A 532 4.32 10.87 22.84
N LEU A 533 3.57 11.53 21.97
CA LEU A 533 3.98 12.73 21.23
C LEU A 533 3.63 13.99 22.03
N ASP A 534 3.96 14.01 23.32
CA ASP A 534 3.61 15.07 24.26
C ASP A 534 4.47 16.33 24.11
N GLN A 535 5.52 16.33 23.29
CA GLN A 535 6.35 17.51 23.08
C GLN A 535 5.59 18.61 22.30
N TYR A 536 4.56 18.24 21.53
CA TYR A 536 3.68 19.21 20.86
C TYR A 536 2.63 19.76 21.84
N ILE A 537 2.45 21.09 21.84
CA ILE A 537 1.47 21.76 22.71
C ILE A 537 0.05 21.25 22.38
N ILE A 538 -0.28 21.13 21.09
CA ILE A 538 -1.62 20.72 20.68
C ILE A 538 -1.97 19.31 21.17
N ASN A 539 -1.03 18.36 21.08
CA ASN A 539 -1.20 16.98 21.53
C ASN A 539 -1.43 16.87 23.05
N ARG A 540 -0.74 17.71 23.84
CA ARG A 540 -0.96 17.78 25.30
C ARG A 540 -2.33 18.31 25.67
N MET A 541 -2.90 19.17 24.84
CA MET A 541 -4.22 19.75 25.08
C MET A 541 -5.36 18.84 24.63
N GLU A 542 -5.13 17.85 23.75
CA GLU A 542 -6.19 16.95 23.26
C GLU A 542 -6.99 16.29 24.39
N PRO A 543 -6.38 15.71 25.44
CA PRO A 543 -7.14 15.13 26.55
C PRO A 543 -7.91 16.18 27.35
N ILE A 544 -7.40 17.40 27.47
CA ILE A 544 -8.10 18.46 28.22
C ILE A 544 -9.32 18.93 27.45
N VAL A 545 -9.14 19.24 26.16
CA VAL A 545 -10.19 19.74 25.27
C VAL A 545 -11.26 18.68 25.00
N SER A 546 -10.90 17.40 25.01
CA SER A 546 -11.83 16.26 24.86
C SER A 546 -12.36 15.70 26.20
N PHE A 547 -12.10 16.37 27.33
CA PHE A 547 -12.50 15.91 28.67
C PHE A 547 -12.07 14.47 29.00
N GLY A 548 -10.88 14.08 28.55
CA GLY A 548 -10.25 12.78 28.81
C GLY A 548 -10.66 11.67 27.85
N ILE A 549 -11.50 11.95 26.85
CA ILE A 549 -11.95 10.94 25.87
C ILE A 549 -10.83 10.60 24.89
N THR A 550 -10.11 11.61 24.39
CA THR A 550 -8.99 11.40 23.47
C THR A 550 -7.68 11.40 24.26
N PRO A 551 -6.92 10.29 24.28
CA PRO A 551 -5.60 10.27 24.89
C PRO A 551 -4.57 10.97 24.00
N ILE A 552 -3.40 11.28 24.56
CA ILE A 552 -2.28 11.87 23.82
C ILE A 552 -1.90 10.94 22.64
N PRO A 553 -1.72 11.48 21.42
CA PRO A 553 -1.18 10.73 20.29
C PRO A 553 0.17 10.08 20.60
N THR A 554 0.45 8.95 19.95
CA THR A 554 1.68 8.17 20.18
C THR A 554 2.51 8.06 18.92
N MET A 555 3.77 7.60 19.02
CA MET A 555 4.69 7.45 17.89
C MET A 555 4.15 6.53 16.78
N GLY A 556 3.30 5.56 17.11
CA GLY A 556 2.61 4.76 16.11
C GLY A 556 1.20 4.35 16.55
N ASP A 557 0.41 3.94 15.56
CA ASP A 557 -0.98 3.49 15.66
C ASP A 557 -1.12 1.98 15.38
N GLY A 558 -0.01 1.30 15.14
CA GLY A 558 0.02 -0.12 14.85
C GLY A 558 1.38 -0.65 14.46
N ILE A 559 1.44 -1.97 14.30
CA ILE A 559 2.62 -2.72 13.87
C ILE A 559 2.25 -3.52 12.64
N THR A 560 3.12 -3.51 11.64
CA THR A 560 3.02 -4.38 10.47
C THR A 560 4.22 -5.32 10.46
N LEU A 561 3.99 -6.62 10.54
CA LEU A 561 5.06 -7.62 10.49
C LEU A 561 5.35 -8.01 9.04
N ASP A 562 6.56 -7.77 8.55
CA ASP A 562 7.06 -8.29 7.26
C ASP A 562 8.13 -9.35 7.54
N ILE A 563 7.64 -10.54 7.87
CA ILE A 563 8.46 -11.69 8.24
C ILE A 563 8.16 -12.81 7.25
N ASN A 564 9.18 -13.30 6.57
CA ASN A 564 9.03 -14.43 5.67
C ASN A 564 8.93 -15.73 6.49
N LEU A 565 7.77 -16.39 6.46
CA LEU A 565 7.48 -17.60 7.25
C LEU A 565 7.63 -18.90 6.44
N SER A 566 8.16 -18.84 5.21
CA SER A 566 8.27 -19.98 4.29
C SER A 566 9.10 -21.13 4.86
N ASN A 567 10.01 -20.84 5.81
CA ASN A 567 10.89 -21.82 6.44
C ASN A 567 10.22 -22.60 7.58
N LEU A 568 9.05 -22.18 8.06
CA LEU A 568 8.36 -22.82 9.19
C LEU A 568 7.49 -23.97 8.69
N LYS A 569 8.07 -25.17 8.66
CA LYS A 569 7.44 -26.38 8.08
C LYS A 569 6.85 -27.29 9.15
N THR A 570 7.37 -27.22 10.37
CA THR A 570 6.92 -28.05 11.48
C THR A 570 5.69 -27.46 12.20
N PRO A 571 4.68 -28.28 12.59
CA PRO A 571 3.52 -27.79 13.34
C PRO A 571 3.87 -27.05 14.64
N GLN A 572 4.95 -27.48 15.31
CA GLN A 572 5.45 -26.84 16.52
C GLN A 572 5.94 -25.40 16.25
N SER A 573 6.78 -25.19 15.24
CA SER A 573 7.27 -23.85 14.90
C SER A 573 6.14 -22.91 14.43
N GLN A 574 5.16 -23.46 13.70
CA GLN A 574 3.97 -22.72 13.29
C GLN A 574 3.12 -22.29 14.49
N LYS A 575 2.89 -23.20 15.45
CA LYS A 575 2.17 -22.91 16.70
C LYS A 575 2.89 -21.84 17.53
N GLN A 576 4.20 -21.94 17.66
CA GLN A 576 5.02 -20.96 18.40
C GLN A 576 4.93 -19.56 17.80
N PHE A 577 4.99 -19.44 16.46
CA PHE A 577 4.82 -18.13 15.82
C PHE A 577 3.41 -17.57 16.02
N LEU A 578 2.36 -18.39 15.90
CA LEU A 578 0.99 -17.97 16.17
C LEU A 578 0.79 -17.51 17.63
N GLU A 579 1.44 -18.18 18.58
CA GLU A 579 1.45 -17.77 19.99
C GLU A 579 2.18 -16.43 20.20
N PHE A 580 3.33 -16.22 19.55
CA PHE A 580 4.01 -14.93 19.56
C PHE A 580 3.09 -13.80 19.06
N VAL A 581 2.43 -13.98 17.91
CA VAL A 581 1.51 -12.96 17.36
C VAL A 581 0.33 -12.71 18.30
N ARG A 582 -0.23 -13.76 18.91
CA ARG A 582 -1.31 -13.63 19.91
C ARG A 582 -0.86 -12.85 21.15
N ASN A 583 0.33 -13.16 21.67
CA ASN A 583 0.90 -12.48 22.84
C ASN A 583 1.22 -11.02 22.53
N LEU A 584 1.73 -10.74 21.33
CA LEU A 584 1.93 -9.38 20.85
C LEU A 584 0.59 -8.62 20.79
N LYS A 585 -0.47 -9.22 20.22
CA LYS A 585 -1.80 -8.60 20.19
C LYS A 585 -2.34 -8.32 21.60
N LYS A 586 -2.17 -9.27 22.52
CA LYS A 586 -2.55 -9.10 23.93
C LYS A 586 -1.82 -7.93 24.58
N ALA A 587 -0.50 -7.82 24.36
CA ALA A 587 0.31 -6.72 24.89
C ALA A 587 -0.10 -5.36 24.31
N LEU A 588 -0.43 -5.30 23.01
CA LEU A 588 -0.96 -4.09 22.37
C LEU A 588 -2.31 -3.67 22.97
N LEU A 589 -3.22 -4.63 23.22
CA LEU A 589 -4.50 -4.34 23.86
C LEU A 589 -4.32 -3.86 25.31
N ALA A 590 -3.38 -4.45 26.05
CA ALA A 590 -3.04 -4.05 27.41
C ALA A 590 -2.51 -2.62 27.46
N GLN A 591 -1.59 -2.27 26.54
CA GLN A 591 -1.04 -0.92 26.40
C GLN A 591 -2.12 0.12 26.07
N ALA A 592 -3.18 -0.28 25.36
CA ALA A 592 -4.33 0.57 25.06
C ALA A 592 -5.37 0.63 26.21
N ASN A 593 -5.07 0.06 27.38
CA ASN A 593 -6.00 -0.08 28.51
C ASN A 593 -7.33 -0.78 28.15
N SER A 594 -7.30 -1.66 27.14
CA SER A 594 -8.48 -2.38 26.71
C SER A 594 -8.80 -3.53 27.66
N LYS A 595 -10.04 -3.59 28.16
CA LYS A 595 -10.53 -4.71 28.99
C LYS A 595 -10.40 -6.07 28.28
N ARG A 596 -10.35 -6.07 26.94
CA ARG A 596 -10.17 -7.28 26.12
C ARG A 596 -8.78 -7.91 26.26
N ALA A 597 -7.79 -7.20 26.81
CA ALA A 597 -6.46 -7.77 27.04
C ALA A 597 -6.49 -8.98 28.00
N ASN A 598 -7.50 -9.07 28.86
CA ASN A 598 -7.66 -10.17 29.82
C ASN A 598 -8.66 -11.24 29.35
N ALA A 599 -9.19 -11.13 28.13
CA ALA A 599 -10.11 -12.14 27.60
C ALA A 599 -9.38 -13.45 27.28
N GLU A 600 -10.08 -14.57 27.44
CA GLU A 600 -9.57 -15.90 27.09
C GLU A 600 -9.32 -16.03 25.58
N VAL A 601 -10.22 -15.43 24.77
CA VAL A 601 -10.11 -15.39 23.31
C VAL A 601 -9.79 -13.98 22.85
N ILE A 602 -8.59 -13.79 22.31
CA ILE A 602 -8.13 -12.51 21.75
C ILE A 602 -8.54 -12.43 20.28
N THR A 603 -9.29 -11.38 19.92
CA THR A 603 -9.67 -11.09 18.53
C THR A 603 -9.38 -9.63 18.15
N ALA A 604 -8.97 -9.42 16.90
CA ALA A 604 -8.75 -8.11 16.32
C ALA A 604 -10.07 -7.44 15.89
N GLN A 605 -10.24 -6.17 16.26
CA GLN A 605 -11.44 -5.38 16.01
C GLN A 605 -11.09 -4.13 15.19
N PRO A 606 -12.01 -3.61 14.36
CA PRO A 606 -11.78 -2.41 13.55
C PRO A 606 -11.44 -1.16 14.38
N ASN A 607 -11.90 -1.10 15.64
CA ASN A 607 -11.68 0.03 16.55
C ASN A 607 -10.51 -0.17 17.54
N ASP A 608 -9.61 -1.12 17.28
CA ASP A 608 -8.42 -1.29 18.10
C ASP A 608 -7.52 -0.06 18.00
N ARG A 609 -7.06 0.48 19.14
CA ARG A 609 -6.14 1.63 19.14
C ARG A 609 -4.82 1.33 18.44
N TYR A 610 -4.28 0.13 18.66
CA TYR A 610 -3.08 -0.34 17.98
C TYR A 610 -3.41 -1.51 17.06
N PHE A 611 -3.22 -1.32 15.76
CA PHE A 611 -3.41 -2.39 14.78
C PHE A 611 -2.23 -3.35 14.80
N LEU A 612 -2.52 -4.62 14.49
CA LEU A 612 -1.51 -5.61 14.21
C LEU A 612 -1.77 -6.17 12.81
N ASN A 613 -0.89 -5.85 11.88
CA ASN A 613 -0.99 -6.26 10.48
C ASN A 613 0.16 -7.21 10.15
N ILE A 614 0.03 -7.94 9.06
CA ILE A 614 1.09 -8.81 8.55
C ILE A 614 1.15 -8.74 7.03
N ILE A 615 2.37 -8.72 6.48
CA ILE A 615 2.62 -8.82 5.04
C ILE A 615 2.82 -10.31 4.69
N ILE A 616 2.07 -10.78 3.70
CA ILE A 616 2.05 -12.19 3.28
C ILE A 616 2.39 -12.25 1.78
N PRO A 617 3.42 -13.00 1.38
CA PRO A 617 3.72 -13.21 -0.03
C PRO A 617 2.69 -14.14 -0.67
N ILE A 618 2.04 -13.69 -1.75
CA ILE A 618 0.96 -14.43 -2.41
C ILE A 618 1.46 -15.76 -2.96
N LYS A 619 2.61 -15.75 -3.64
CA LYS A 619 3.28 -16.94 -4.17
C LYS A 619 3.39 -18.09 -3.17
N ASP A 620 3.70 -17.80 -1.90
CA ASP A 620 3.83 -18.85 -0.89
C ASP A 620 2.48 -19.40 -0.41
N VAL A 621 1.37 -18.68 -0.62
CA VAL A 621 -0.01 -19.11 -0.30
C VAL A 621 -0.58 -20.01 -1.40
N ILE A 622 -0.37 -19.63 -2.66
CA ILE A 622 -0.95 -20.31 -3.83
C ILE A 622 -0.15 -21.54 -4.28
N ASP A 623 1.13 -21.66 -3.91
CA ASP A 623 1.97 -22.80 -4.30
C ASP A 623 1.45 -24.11 -3.67
N PRO A 624 0.91 -25.06 -4.47
CA PRO A 624 0.35 -26.30 -3.95
C PRO A 624 1.40 -27.24 -3.36
N THR A 625 2.69 -27.03 -3.68
CA THR A 625 3.80 -27.81 -3.13
C THR A 625 4.25 -27.31 -1.75
N ASN A 626 3.80 -26.11 -1.36
CA ASN A 626 4.21 -25.49 -0.11
C ASN A 626 3.45 -26.06 1.10
N LYS A 627 4.13 -26.91 1.86
CA LYS A 627 3.65 -27.41 3.16
C LYS A 627 4.08 -26.52 4.35
N GLY A 628 4.50 -25.29 4.08
CA GLY A 628 4.97 -24.32 5.09
C GLY A 628 3.84 -23.66 5.89
N PHE A 629 4.15 -22.50 6.49
CA PHE A 629 3.23 -21.77 7.37
C PHE A 629 1.94 -21.31 6.68
N TYR A 630 2.01 -20.89 5.42
CA TYR A 630 0.95 -20.17 4.69
C TYR A 630 -0.23 -21.02 4.22
N GLN A 631 -0.57 -22.05 4.98
CA GLN A 631 -1.77 -22.88 4.76
C GLN A 631 -3.02 -22.17 5.27
N PHE A 632 -4.17 -22.48 4.66
CA PHE A 632 -5.47 -21.87 4.99
C PHE A 632 -5.81 -21.93 6.49
N GLU A 633 -5.53 -23.04 7.16
CA GLU A 633 -5.81 -23.20 8.60
C GLU A 633 -4.98 -22.26 9.49
N ASN A 634 -3.73 -22.00 9.13
CA ASN A 634 -2.87 -21.07 9.86
C ASN A 634 -3.23 -19.63 9.54
N LEU A 635 -3.56 -19.32 8.28
CA LEU A 635 -4.05 -18.00 7.87
C LEU A 635 -5.36 -17.64 8.58
N LYS A 636 -6.28 -18.59 8.73
CA LYS A 636 -7.51 -18.41 9.51
C LYS A 636 -7.22 -18.05 10.97
N LYS A 637 -6.28 -18.75 11.62
CA LYS A 637 -5.86 -18.45 13.00
C LYS A 637 -5.21 -17.08 13.12
N LEU A 638 -4.42 -16.71 12.12
CA LEU A 638 -3.76 -15.41 12.06
C LEU A 638 -4.77 -14.27 11.89
N ALA A 639 -5.72 -14.42 10.98
CA ALA A 639 -6.79 -13.46 10.69
C ALA A 639 -7.67 -13.13 11.92
N GLN A 640 -7.73 -14.02 12.92
CA GLN A 640 -8.43 -13.75 14.17
C GLN A 640 -7.70 -12.69 15.02
N VAL A 641 -6.37 -12.70 15.01
CA VAL A 641 -5.53 -11.84 15.87
C VAL A 641 -4.92 -10.64 15.14
N THR A 642 -4.93 -10.64 13.80
CA THR A 642 -4.47 -9.52 12.96
C THR A 642 -5.63 -8.68 12.42
N ASN A 643 -5.43 -7.37 12.35
CA ASN A 643 -6.39 -6.42 11.79
C ASN A 643 -6.44 -6.50 10.26
N LEU A 644 -5.26 -6.53 9.61
CA LEU A 644 -5.09 -6.60 8.16
C LEU A 644 -4.04 -7.66 7.76
N MET A 645 -4.28 -8.35 6.66
CA MET A 645 -3.32 -9.18 5.96
C MET A 645 -3.01 -8.58 4.59
N ILE A 646 -1.85 -7.96 4.48
CA ILE A 646 -1.40 -7.28 3.28
C ILE A 646 -0.79 -8.32 2.34
N MET A 647 -1.47 -8.61 1.24
CA MET A 647 -1.06 -9.65 0.29
C MET A 647 -0.13 -9.06 -0.76
N ARG A 648 1.14 -9.46 -0.74
CA ARG A 648 2.20 -8.94 -1.61
C ARG A 648 2.51 -9.93 -2.74
N PRO A 649 2.37 -9.54 -4.03
CA PRO A 649 2.60 -10.45 -5.16
C PRO A 649 4.09 -10.78 -5.39
N SER A 650 5.03 -9.90 -5.03
CA SER A 650 6.45 -10.20 -5.23
C SER A 650 7.24 -10.16 -3.91
N THR A 651 8.34 -10.92 -3.83
CA THR A 651 9.28 -10.80 -2.71
C THR A 651 10.49 -9.97 -3.13
N PRO A 652 11.24 -9.38 -2.19
CA PRO A 652 12.41 -8.56 -2.56
C PRO A 652 13.51 -9.36 -3.27
N ASN A 653 13.49 -10.69 -3.11
CA ASN A 653 14.48 -11.59 -3.69
C ASN A 653 14.00 -12.23 -5.02
N SER A 654 12.73 -12.05 -5.40
CA SER A 654 12.21 -12.59 -6.65
C SER A 654 12.27 -11.56 -7.78
N SER A 655 12.68 -12.01 -8.97
CA SER A 655 12.72 -11.22 -10.20
C SER A 655 11.40 -11.33 -10.97
N ASP A 656 10.28 -11.54 -10.28
CA ASP A 656 8.98 -11.81 -10.90
C ASP A 656 8.53 -10.60 -11.75
N GLU A 657 7.99 -10.87 -12.95
CA GLU A 657 7.52 -9.82 -13.87
C GLU A 657 6.10 -9.36 -13.51
N SER A 658 5.69 -8.15 -13.92
CA SER A 658 4.35 -7.62 -13.59
C SER A 658 3.17 -8.41 -14.16
N GLN A 659 3.36 -9.24 -15.20
CA GLN A 659 2.31 -10.17 -15.66
C GLN A 659 2.09 -11.30 -14.65
N ASP A 660 3.15 -11.71 -13.96
CA ASP A 660 3.06 -12.67 -12.86
C ASP A 660 2.24 -12.08 -11.71
N GLU A 661 2.36 -10.78 -11.41
CA GLU A 661 1.59 -10.15 -10.32
C GLU A 661 0.07 -10.18 -10.54
N LEU A 662 -0.40 -9.98 -11.79
CA LEU A 662 -1.82 -10.11 -12.13
C LEU A 662 -2.30 -11.55 -11.95
N THR A 663 -1.54 -12.51 -12.49
CA THR A 663 -1.84 -13.93 -12.35
C THR A 663 -1.90 -14.34 -10.89
N GLN A 664 -0.95 -13.90 -10.07
CA GLN A 664 -0.93 -14.20 -8.63
C GLN A 664 -2.17 -13.67 -7.90
N ILE A 665 -2.66 -12.47 -8.23
CA ILE A 665 -3.89 -11.94 -7.63
C ILE A 665 -5.13 -12.72 -8.08
N GLN A 666 -5.19 -13.12 -9.35
CA GLN A 666 -6.27 -13.99 -9.86
C GLN A 666 -6.23 -15.37 -9.20
N GLU A 667 -5.05 -15.96 -9.08
CA GLU A 667 -4.84 -17.24 -8.41
C GLU A 667 -5.12 -17.18 -6.92
N LEU A 668 -4.83 -16.05 -6.26
CA LEU A 668 -5.22 -15.83 -4.86
C LEU A 668 -6.74 -15.86 -4.71
N TYR A 669 -7.48 -15.18 -5.59
CA TYR A 669 -8.94 -15.20 -5.59
C TYR A 669 -9.47 -16.62 -5.85
N TYR A 670 -8.93 -17.31 -6.86
CA TYR A 670 -9.27 -18.69 -7.16
C TYR A 670 -8.97 -19.63 -5.98
N TRP A 671 -7.80 -19.50 -5.36
CA TRP A 671 -7.41 -20.29 -4.20
C TRP A 671 -8.39 -20.08 -3.04
N LEU A 672 -8.79 -18.84 -2.76
CA LEU A 672 -9.77 -18.53 -1.72
C LEU A 672 -11.15 -19.13 -2.02
N SER A 673 -11.60 -19.08 -3.28
CA SER A 673 -12.91 -19.59 -3.67
C SER A 673 -13.01 -21.11 -3.60
N HIS A 674 -11.88 -21.83 -3.65
CA HIS A 674 -11.81 -23.30 -3.63
C HIS A 674 -11.57 -23.90 -2.23
N GLN A 675 -11.64 -23.10 -1.17
CA GLN A 675 -11.46 -23.60 0.19
C GLN A 675 -12.68 -24.40 0.68
N ASN A 676 -12.45 -25.51 1.39
CA ASN A 676 -13.54 -26.35 1.90
C ASN A 676 -14.47 -25.60 2.87
N ASN A 677 -13.94 -24.65 3.66
CA ASN A 677 -14.71 -23.83 4.58
C ASN A 677 -14.95 -22.43 4.00
N GLN A 678 -16.04 -22.30 3.25
CA GLN A 678 -16.43 -21.07 2.56
C GLN A 678 -16.75 -19.90 3.51
N LEU A 679 -17.24 -20.20 4.73
CA LEU A 679 -17.50 -19.15 5.73
C LEU A 679 -16.20 -18.55 6.24
N ALA A 680 -15.23 -19.40 6.59
CA ALA A 680 -13.89 -18.96 7.01
C ALA A 680 -13.16 -18.25 5.86
N ALA A 681 -13.35 -18.69 4.61
CA ALA A 681 -12.77 -18.05 3.44
C ALA A 681 -13.34 -16.63 3.26
N ALA A 682 -14.66 -16.44 3.41
CA ALA A 682 -15.27 -15.11 3.36
C ALA A 682 -14.80 -14.20 4.51
N GLN A 683 -14.62 -14.73 5.72
CA GLN A 683 -14.06 -13.98 6.84
C GLN A 683 -12.60 -13.57 6.58
N LEU A 684 -11.81 -14.48 6.01
CA LEU A 684 -10.42 -14.22 5.61
C LEU A 684 -10.38 -13.14 4.53
N PHE A 685 -11.29 -13.22 3.55
CA PHE A 685 -11.42 -12.27 2.45
C PHE A 685 -11.57 -10.83 2.94
N ASN A 686 -12.43 -10.61 3.93
CA ASN A 686 -12.67 -9.28 4.52
C ASN A 686 -11.46 -8.71 5.29
N ARG A 687 -10.42 -9.51 5.52
CA ARG A 687 -9.18 -9.09 6.19
C ARG A 687 -8.01 -8.93 5.21
N ILE A 688 -8.20 -9.28 3.94
CA ILE A 688 -7.15 -9.22 2.92
C ILE A 688 -7.13 -7.83 2.29
N THR A 689 -5.93 -7.26 2.21
CA THR A 689 -5.65 -6.03 1.47
C THR A 689 -4.57 -6.33 0.42
N PRO A 690 -4.92 -6.48 -0.87
CA PRO A 690 -3.95 -6.77 -1.91
C PRO A 690 -3.06 -5.56 -2.19
N MET A 691 -1.76 -5.80 -2.37
CA MET A 691 -0.81 -4.78 -2.82
C MET A 691 -0.87 -4.64 -4.34
N LEU A 692 -1.42 -3.51 -4.80
CA LEU A 692 -1.71 -3.27 -6.21
C LEU A 692 -0.58 -2.50 -6.90
N VAL A 693 -0.08 -1.46 -6.25
CA VAL A 693 1.09 -0.74 -6.77
C VAL A 693 2.33 -1.36 -6.15
N THR A 694 3.25 -1.83 -6.99
CA THR A 694 4.53 -2.42 -6.58
C THR A 694 5.68 -1.75 -7.30
N GLU A 695 6.91 -2.01 -6.85
CA GLU A 695 8.13 -1.62 -7.54
C GLU A 695 8.22 -2.17 -8.97
N GLY A 696 7.58 -3.31 -9.25
CA GLY A 696 7.59 -3.96 -10.56
C GLY A 696 6.62 -3.32 -11.55
N ASN A 697 5.41 -2.96 -11.10
CA ASN A 697 4.33 -2.52 -11.97
C ASN A 697 4.07 -1.01 -12.00
N ARG A 698 4.59 -0.22 -11.05
CA ARG A 698 4.29 1.22 -10.94
C ARG A 698 4.57 2.03 -12.20
N ASN A 699 5.49 1.57 -13.05
CA ASN A 699 5.85 2.24 -14.32
C ASN A 699 5.18 1.60 -15.55
N GLN A 700 4.30 0.60 -15.38
CA GLN A 700 3.67 -0.18 -16.46
C GLN A 700 2.15 0.11 -16.53
N LYS A 701 1.79 1.27 -17.10
CA LYS A 701 0.41 1.82 -17.09
C LYS A 701 -0.69 0.79 -17.40
N HIS A 702 -0.58 0.07 -18.51
CA HIS A 702 -1.61 -0.87 -18.95
C HIS A 702 -1.81 -2.05 -17.99
N LYS A 703 -0.72 -2.65 -17.50
CA LYS A 703 -0.80 -3.78 -16.56
C LYS A 703 -1.31 -3.33 -15.19
N LEU A 704 -0.88 -2.15 -14.73
CA LEU A 704 -1.38 -1.58 -13.50
C LEU A 704 -2.89 -1.29 -13.58
N ALA A 705 -3.39 -0.75 -14.72
CA ALA A 705 -4.81 -0.53 -14.93
C ALA A 705 -5.63 -1.82 -14.81
N GLN A 706 -5.20 -2.90 -15.46
CA GLN A 706 -5.87 -4.20 -15.35
C GLN A 706 -5.92 -4.71 -13.90
N LEU A 707 -4.81 -4.59 -13.18
CA LEU A 707 -4.71 -5.02 -11.78
C LEU A 707 -5.61 -4.21 -10.85
N VAL A 708 -5.61 -2.88 -11.04
CA VAL A 708 -6.42 -1.94 -10.25
C VAL A 708 -7.91 -2.18 -10.48
N HIS A 709 -8.36 -2.32 -11.74
CA HIS A 709 -9.76 -2.62 -12.04
C HIS A 709 -10.20 -3.99 -11.49
N LEU A 710 -9.37 -5.03 -11.66
CA LEU A 710 -9.66 -6.36 -11.11
C LEU A 710 -9.84 -6.31 -9.59
N SER A 711 -8.93 -5.61 -8.90
CA SER A 711 -8.99 -5.48 -7.45
C SER A 711 -10.16 -4.62 -7.00
N GLY A 712 -10.52 -3.57 -7.74
CA GLY A 712 -11.68 -2.72 -7.47
C GLY A 712 -13.00 -3.47 -7.43
N TRP A 713 -13.11 -4.59 -8.16
CA TRP A 713 -14.29 -5.43 -8.17
C TRP A 713 -14.25 -6.59 -7.18
N SER A 714 -13.04 -7.02 -6.82
CA SER A 714 -12.86 -8.23 -6.03
C SER A 714 -12.67 -7.93 -4.55
N PHE A 715 -11.75 -7.03 -4.19
CA PHE A 715 -11.32 -6.85 -2.79
C PHE A 715 -11.89 -5.56 -2.18
N LEU A 716 -12.01 -5.53 -0.86
CA LEU A 716 -12.55 -4.36 -0.15
C LEU A 716 -11.55 -3.22 0.02
N GLY A 717 -10.27 -3.36 -0.35
CA GLY A 717 -9.27 -2.32 -0.14
C GLY A 717 -8.04 -2.52 -1.03
N ALA A 718 -7.04 -1.65 -0.87
CA ALA A 718 -5.83 -1.66 -1.67
C ALA A 718 -4.59 -1.24 -0.87
N ALA A 719 -3.45 -1.86 -1.14
CA ALA A 719 -2.16 -1.46 -0.60
C ALA A 719 -1.20 -1.00 -1.70
N TYR A 720 -0.29 -0.10 -1.34
CA TYR A 720 0.62 0.56 -2.26
C TYR A 720 2.06 0.54 -1.76
N TRP A 721 3.00 0.16 -2.62
CA TRP A 721 4.42 0.21 -2.36
C TRP A 721 5.23 0.68 -3.58
N PRO A 722 6.05 1.74 -3.44
CA PRO A 722 6.12 2.68 -2.32
C PRO A 722 5.02 3.76 -2.43
N VAL A 723 4.71 4.43 -1.33
CA VAL A 723 4.12 5.78 -1.35
C VAL A 723 5.22 6.84 -1.22
N PRO A 724 5.12 7.99 -1.90
CA PRO A 724 4.00 8.45 -2.74
C PRO A 724 3.87 7.69 -4.06
N LEU A 725 2.65 7.70 -4.61
CA LEU A 725 2.38 7.20 -5.95
C LEU A 725 2.98 8.16 -7.00
N ASN A 726 3.37 7.62 -8.17
CA ASN A 726 3.69 8.48 -9.31
C ASN A 726 2.38 9.07 -9.89
N ALA A 727 2.48 10.16 -10.65
CA ALA A 727 1.30 10.86 -11.18
C ALA A 727 0.35 9.93 -11.96
N SER A 728 0.87 9.00 -12.78
CA SER A 728 0.03 8.07 -13.53
C SER A 728 -0.70 7.05 -12.66
N SER A 729 -0.04 6.52 -11.63
CA SER A 729 -0.66 5.61 -10.67
C SER A 729 -1.69 6.35 -9.83
N GLN A 730 -1.40 7.59 -9.42
CA GLN A 730 -2.31 8.43 -8.66
C GLN A 730 -3.62 8.66 -9.42
N THR A 731 -3.56 9.15 -10.66
CA THR A 731 -4.76 9.39 -11.49
C THR A 731 -5.61 8.13 -11.66
N LEU A 732 -4.98 6.97 -11.89
CA LEU A 732 -5.69 5.70 -12.05
C LEU A 732 -6.41 5.27 -10.74
N ILE A 733 -5.77 5.47 -9.60
CA ILE A 733 -6.36 5.18 -8.28
C ILE A 733 -7.54 6.13 -8.02
N ASP A 734 -7.38 7.43 -8.32
CA ASP A 734 -8.43 8.43 -8.19
C ASP A 734 -9.66 8.04 -9.01
N GLU A 735 -9.48 7.74 -10.30
CA GLU A 735 -10.56 7.37 -11.22
C GLU A 735 -11.27 6.07 -10.82
N THR A 736 -10.54 5.10 -10.26
CA THR A 736 -11.09 3.78 -9.95
C THR A 736 -11.74 3.73 -8.57
N PHE A 737 -11.06 4.23 -7.54
CA PHE A 737 -11.46 4.05 -6.15
C PHE A 737 -12.14 5.28 -5.56
N PHE A 738 -11.90 6.48 -6.09
CA PHE A 738 -12.43 7.74 -5.57
C PHE A 738 -13.12 8.57 -6.68
N PRO A 739 -14.09 7.98 -7.42
CA PRO A 739 -14.75 8.69 -8.50
C PRO A 739 -15.53 9.90 -7.97
N THR A 740 -15.48 11.01 -8.67
CA THR A 740 -16.28 12.21 -8.34
C THR A 740 -17.75 11.94 -8.64
N THR A 741 -18.49 11.41 -7.67
CA THR A 741 -19.90 11.01 -7.82
C THR A 741 -20.84 12.20 -7.61
N SER A 742 -20.82 13.22 -8.47
CA SER A 742 -21.96 14.15 -8.65
C SER A 742 -21.63 15.30 -9.59
N SER A 743 -22.30 15.32 -10.75
CA SER A 743 -22.45 16.55 -11.52
C SER A 743 -23.71 17.26 -11.02
N TYR A 744 -23.60 18.08 -9.98
CA TYR A 744 -24.69 18.98 -9.64
C TYR A 744 -24.86 20.03 -10.75
N PRO A 745 -26.01 20.73 -10.83
CA PRO A 745 -26.14 21.89 -11.70
C PRO A 745 -25.00 22.91 -11.43
N PRO A 746 -24.52 23.66 -12.45
CA PRO A 746 -23.34 24.52 -12.33
C PRO A 746 -23.36 25.46 -11.11
N ALA A 747 -24.52 26.00 -10.76
CA ALA A 747 -24.69 26.87 -9.59
C ALA A 747 -24.45 26.15 -8.25
N LEU A 748 -24.88 24.89 -8.12
CA LEU A 748 -24.60 24.10 -6.91
C LEU A 748 -23.14 23.64 -6.86
N ASN A 749 -22.51 23.31 -7.99
CA ASN A 749 -21.10 22.93 -8.02
C ASN A 749 -20.20 24.04 -7.46
N THR A 750 -20.50 25.31 -7.74
CA THR A 750 -19.73 26.43 -7.15
C THR A 750 -19.86 26.45 -5.64
N VAL A 751 -21.08 26.29 -5.10
CA VAL A 751 -21.32 26.27 -3.65
C VAL A 751 -20.61 25.08 -2.98
N ILE A 752 -20.73 23.89 -3.57
CA ILE A 752 -20.12 22.67 -3.04
C ILE A 752 -18.60 22.77 -3.06
N SER A 753 -18.01 23.29 -4.13
CA SER A 753 -16.55 23.50 -4.19
C SER A 753 -16.02 24.45 -3.11
N VAL A 754 -16.84 25.42 -2.67
CA VAL A 754 -16.49 26.31 -1.55
C VAL A 754 -16.60 25.55 -0.23
N ILE A 755 -17.66 24.75 -0.05
CA ILE A 755 -17.84 23.90 1.14
C ILE A 755 -16.68 22.91 1.27
N ASP A 756 -16.30 22.23 0.19
CA ASP A 756 -15.20 21.26 0.18
C ASP A 756 -13.87 21.93 0.54
N LYS A 757 -13.59 23.13 0.02
CA LYS A 757 -12.40 23.90 0.42
C LYS A 757 -12.39 24.24 1.90
N VAL A 758 -13.55 24.64 2.44
CA VAL A 758 -13.67 24.91 3.88
C VAL A 758 -13.44 23.63 4.68
N PHE A 759 -14.04 22.51 4.30
CA PHE A 759 -13.86 21.23 5.01
C PHE A 759 -12.42 20.72 4.92
N ASN A 760 -11.79 20.84 3.76
CA ASN A 760 -10.41 20.45 3.54
C ASN A 760 -9.42 21.32 4.33
N TRP A 761 -9.82 22.55 4.70
CA TRP A 761 -9.06 23.40 5.61
C TRP A 761 -9.38 23.12 7.09
N VAL A 762 -10.65 22.92 7.44
CA VAL A 762 -11.08 22.70 8.84
C VAL A 762 -10.54 21.39 9.37
N CYS A 763 -10.61 20.31 8.60
CA CYS A 763 -10.23 18.99 9.09
C CYS A 763 -8.76 18.87 9.56
N PRO A 764 -7.75 19.33 8.79
CA PRO A 764 -6.37 19.33 9.28
C PRO A 764 -6.13 20.35 10.40
N ASN A 765 -6.97 21.37 10.57
CA ASN A 765 -6.85 22.37 11.64
C ASN A 765 -7.79 22.08 12.83
N ARG A 766 -8.46 20.92 12.87
CA ARG A 766 -9.56 20.65 13.80
C ARG A 766 -9.18 20.83 15.27
N TRP A 767 -8.00 20.38 15.67
CA TRP A 767 -7.59 20.46 17.07
C TRP A 767 -7.24 21.88 17.49
N GLU A 768 -6.61 22.66 16.60
CA GLU A 768 -6.34 24.07 16.83
C GLU A 768 -7.65 24.85 16.97
N LEU A 769 -8.62 24.58 16.08
CA LEU A 769 -9.96 25.17 16.13
C LEU A 769 -10.70 24.78 17.41
N ARG A 770 -10.68 23.50 17.81
CA ARG A 770 -11.28 23.04 19.07
C ARG A 770 -10.65 23.71 20.28
N LEU A 771 -9.32 23.88 20.30
CA LEU A 771 -8.62 24.57 21.38
C LEU A 771 -9.02 26.05 21.46
N ILE A 772 -9.06 26.76 20.33
CA ILE A 772 -9.49 28.16 20.26
C ILE A 772 -10.94 28.30 20.76
N LEU A 773 -11.84 27.43 20.29
CA LEU A 773 -13.23 27.41 20.74
C LEU A 773 -13.33 27.11 22.24
N PHE A 774 -12.60 26.11 22.74
CA PHE A 774 -12.58 25.74 24.15
C PHE A 774 -12.13 26.91 25.04
N ILE A 775 -11.06 27.61 24.65
CA ILE A 775 -10.58 28.80 25.37
C ILE A 775 -11.63 29.91 25.34
N THR A 776 -12.21 30.17 24.16
CA THR A 776 -13.22 31.23 23.98
C THR A 776 -14.46 30.96 24.83
N PHE A 777 -15.01 29.74 24.80
CA PHE A 777 -16.14 29.35 25.64
C PHE A 777 -15.81 29.41 27.13
N THR A 778 -14.61 28.99 27.52
CA THR A 778 -14.16 29.08 28.92
C THR A 778 -14.13 30.53 29.40
N VAL A 779 -13.64 31.45 28.57
CA VAL A 779 -13.62 32.89 28.86
C VAL A 779 -15.04 33.46 28.96
N ILE A 780 -15.92 33.14 28.00
CA ILE A 780 -17.33 33.57 28.02
C ILE A 780 -18.02 33.09 29.30
N ILE A 781 -17.90 31.79 29.64
CA ILE A 781 -18.52 31.21 30.85
C ILE A 781 -17.94 31.85 32.12
N SER A 782 -16.62 32.03 32.18
CA SER A 782 -15.97 32.68 33.34
C SER A 782 -16.47 34.12 33.52
N LEU A 783 -16.57 34.89 32.43
CA LEU A 783 -17.11 36.26 32.48
C LEU A 783 -18.57 36.28 32.95
N LEU A 784 -19.39 35.34 32.47
CA LEU A 784 -20.79 35.21 32.90
C LEU A 784 -20.89 34.88 34.39
N ILE A 785 -20.12 33.90 34.88
CA ILE A 785 -20.09 33.54 36.30
C ILE A 785 -19.63 34.71 37.16
N ILE A 786 -18.55 35.40 36.76
CA ILE A 786 -18.04 36.56 37.50
C ILE A 786 -19.07 37.69 37.51
N SER A 787 -19.82 37.90 36.43
CA SER A 787 -20.84 38.96 36.34
C SER A 787 -22.05 38.78 37.28
N ILE A 788 -22.28 37.55 37.75
CA ILE A 788 -23.29 37.27 38.78
C ILE A 788 -22.92 37.99 40.08
N TRP A 789 -21.63 37.98 40.43
CA TRP A 789 -21.09 38.54 41.67
C TRP A 789 -20.57 39.97 41.52
N TYR A 790 -20.11 40.35 40.32
CA TYR A 790 -19.50 41.65 40.03
C TYR A 790 -20.35 42.45 39.03
N TYR A 791 -21.28 43.23 39.57
CA TYR A 791 -22.23 44.05 38.82
C TYR A 791 -21.62 44.97 37.74
N PRO A 792 -20.43 45.60 37.93
CA PRO A 792 -19.84 46.48 36.92
C PRO A 792 -19.47 45.80 35.58
N LEU A 793 -19.41 44.46 35.54
CA LEU A 793 -19.17 43.70 34.31
C LEU A 793 -20.42 43.55 33.43
N ARG A 794 -21.62 43.64 34.00
CA ARG A 794 -22.89 43.41 33.28
C ARG A 794 -23.12 44.32 32.08
N PRO A 795 -22.78 45.64 32.11
CA PRO A 795 -22.93 46.52 30.96
C PRO A 795 -22.07 46.11 29.76
N TYR A 796 -20.98 45.36 29.97
CA TYR A 796 -20.12 44.90 28.88
C TYR A 796 -20.69 43.67 28.16
N LEU A 797 -21.57 42.90 28.81
CA LEU A 797 -22.22 41.72 28.23
C LEU A 797 -23.25 42.07 27.14
N SER A 798 -23.81 43.29 27.19
CA SER A 798 -24.76 43.78 26.17
C SER A 798 -24.09 44.60 25.07
N LYS A 799 -22.78 44.88 25.17
CA LYS A 799 -22.05 45.60 24.11
C LYS A 799 -21.84 44.72 22.89
N LEU A 800 -21.88 45.35 21.72
CA LEU A 800 -21.66 44.72 20.41
C LEU A 800 -20.44 43.76 20.36
N PRO A 801 -19.27 44.06 20.96
CA PRO A 801 -18.11 43.16 20.87
C PRO A 801 -18.36 41.81 21.54
N PHE A 802 -19.01 41.79 22.70
CA PHE A 802 -19.29 40.54 23.42
C PHE A 802 -20.32 39.68 22.68
N VAL A 803 -21.37 40.32 22.15
CA VAL A 803 -22.38 39.65 21.32
C VAL A 803 -21.76 39.12 20.03
N ALA A 804 -20.90 39.90 19.37
CA ALA A 804 -20.21 39.48 18.15
C ALA A 804 -19.27 38.30 18.39
N ILE A 805 -18.48 38.31 19.48
CA ILE A 805 -17.62 37.17 19.86
C ILE A 805 -18.46 35.93 20.15
N SER A 806 -19.56 36.08 20.87
CA SER A 806 -20.46 34.95 21.19
C SER A 806 -21.10 34.37 19.92
N ALA A 807 -21.57 35.22 19.01
CA ALA A 807 -22.12 34.78 17.71
C ALA A 807 -21.05 34.09 16.85
N ALA A 808 -19.85 34.66 16.77
CA ALA A 808 -18.73 34.06 16.04
C ALA A 808 -18.31 32.71 16.63
N ALA A 809 -18.29 32.57 17.96
CA ALA A 809 -17.99 31.30 18.62
C ALA A 809 -19.05 30.24 18.31
N ILE A 810 -20.33 30.60 18.27
CA ILE A 810 -21.43 29.68 17.90
C ILE A 810 -21.31 29.26 16.43
N ILE A 811 -21.03 30.19 15.52
CA ILE A 811 -20.83 29.88 14.08
C ILE A 811 -19.62 28.97 13.88
N GLY A 812 -18.48 29.33 14.48
CA GLY A 812 -17.26 28.53 14.41
C GLY A 812 -17.47 27.13 14.99
N LEU A 813 -18.23 27.04 16.08
CA LEU A 813 -18.63 25.76 16.66
C LEU A 813 -19.47 24.94 15.69
N MET A 814 -20.55 25.49 15.12
CA MET A 814 -21.39 24.78 14.15
C MET A 814 -20.58 24.26 12.96
N LEU A 815 -19.64 25.06 12.48
CA LEU A 815 -18.74 24.69 11.40
C LEU A 815 -17.82 23.52 11.78
N VAL A 816 -17.23 23.53 12.99
CA VAL A 816 -16.47 22.38 13.52
C VAL A 816 -17.39 21.17 13.73
N PHE A 817 -18.63 21.33 14.18
CA PHE A 817 -19.59 20.23 14.38
C PHE A 817 -19.96 19.50 13.09
N ILE A 818 -20.07 20.24 11.98
CA ILE A 818 -20.43 19.67 10.68
C ILE A 818 -19.19 19.01 10.04
N ALA A 819 -18.04 19.67 10.12
CA ALA A 819 -16.83 19.23 9.44
C ALA A 819 -16.02 18.18 10.22
N ASP A 820 -16.22 18.06 11.55
CA ASP A 820 -15.46 17.15 12.39
C ASP A 820 -16.27 15.87 12.71
N PRO A 821 -15.86 14.72 12.18
CA PRO A 821 -16.60 13.47 12.29
C PRO A 821 -16.58 12.85 13.68
N TYR A 822 -15.66 13.25 14.58
CA TYR A 822 -15.71 12.85 15.98
C TYR A 822 -17.05 13.22 16.64
N PHE A 823 -17.64 14.34 16.22
CA PHE A 823 -18.90 14.78 16.78
C PHE A 823 -20.11 14.05 16.20
N LYS A 824 -19.98 13.26 15.11
CA LYS A 824 -21.13 12.55 14.50
C LYS A 824 -21.89 11.67 15.50
N ASP A 825 -21.19 10.99 16.40
CA ASP A 825 -21.81 10.13 17.41
C ASP A 825 -22.34 10.90 18.63
N TYR A 826 -21.92 12.16 18.81
CA TYR A 826 -22.24 13.00 19.97
C TYR A 826 -23.01 14.28 19.61
N GLN A 827 -23.52 14.40 18.38
CA GLN A 827 -24.18 15.62 17.89
C GLN A 827 -25.36 16.00 18.79
N GLY A 828 -26.20 15.01 19.16
CA GLY A 828 -27.38 15.25 20.01
C GLY A 828 -27.04 15.80 21.40
N PRO A 829 -26.28 15.07 22.23
CA PRO A 829 -25.94 15.51 23.59
C PRO A 829 -25.21 16.84 23.63
N ILE A 830 -24.26 17.07 22.71
CA ILE A 830 -23.49 18.30 22.74
C ILE A 830 -24.31 19.49 22.25
N LEU A 831 -25.13 19.32 21.21
CA LEU A 831 -26.05 20.36 20.75
C LEU A 831 -27.06 20.73 21.86
N LEU A 832 -27.54 19.77 22.64
CA LEU A 832 -28.40 20.02 23.80
C LEU A 832 -27.68 20.81 24.90
N LEU A 833 -26.45 20.42 25.26
CA LEU A 833 -25.62 21.15 26.21
C LEU A 833 -25.41 22.61 25.78
N PHE A 834 -25.10 22.84 24.50
CA PHE A 834 -24.90 24.19 23.99
C PHE A 834 -26.19 24.98 23.84
N MET A 835 -27.32 24.38 23.46
CA MET A 835 -28.62 25.05 23.50
C MET A 835 -28.98 25.49 24.92
N LEU A 836 -28.64 24.69 25.93
CA LEU A 836 -28.79 25.06 27.33
C LEU A 836 -27.87 26.24 27.70
N VAL A 837 -26.60 26.22 27.29
CA VAL A 837 -25.66 27.34 27.51
C VAL A 837 -26.12 28.62 26.80
N ILE A 838 -26.58 28.54 25.55
CA ILE A 838 -27.15 29.68 24.81
C ILE A 838 -28.40 30.19 25.53
N GLY A 839 -29.28 29.28 25.98
CA GLY A 839 -30.44 29.62 26.80
C GLY A 839 -30.06 30.36 28.08
N LEU A 840 -29.01 29.90 28.78
CA LEU A 840 -28.47 30.56 29.97
C LEU A 840 -27.86 31.93 29.65
N ILE A 841 -27.16 32.08 28.52
CA ILE A 841 -26.61 33.36 28.06
C ILE A 841 -27.76 34.34 27.79
N LEU A 842 -28.76 33.94 27.00
CA LEU A 842 -29.91 34.77 26.69
C LEU A 842 -30.72 35.12 27.95
N PHE A 843 -30.85 34.18 28.89
CA PHE A 843 -31.49 34.42 30.18
C PHE A 843 -30.68 35.41 31.03
N ALA A 844 -29.36 35.25 31.14
CA ALA A 844 -28.49 36.14 31.89
C ALA A 844 -28.47 37.56 31.29
N VAL A 845 -28.40 37.68 29.97
CA VAL A 845 -28.53 38.96 29.26
C VAL A 845 -29.89 39.59 29.49
N ARG A 846 -30.98 38.80 29.45
CA ARG A 846 -32.33 39.29 29.74
C ARG A 846 -32.48 39.74 31.19
N LEU A 847 -31.90 39.01 32.14
CA LEU A 847 -31.92 39.37 33.56
C LEU A 847 -31.12 40.65 33.81
N ALA A 848 -29.92 40.76 33.22
CA ALA A 848 -29.10 41.96 33.27
C ALA A 848 -29.81 43.18 32.65
N ASN A 849 -30.54 43.02 31.55
CA ASN A 849 -31.33 44.09 30.93
C ASN A 849 -32.60 44.44 31.75
N LYS A 850 -33.19 43.48 32.46
CA LYS A 850 -34.39 43.70 33.30
C LYS A 850 -34.04 44.32 34.66
N GLU A 851 -32.87 44.01 35.20
CA GLU A 851 -32.33 44.57 36.45
C GLU A 851 -31.53 45.85 36.21
N GLY A 852 -31.42 46.32 34.96
CA GLY A 852 -30.58 47.44 34.52
C GLY A 852 -30.91 48.82 35.09
N ASP A 853 -31.63 48.93 36.21
CA ASP A 853 -31.97 50.20 36.88
C ASP A 853 -32.11 50.09 38.41
N LYS A 854 -31.62 49.03 39.08
CA LYS A 854 -31.61 48.99 40.56
C LYS A 854 -30.19 49.04 41.11
N PRO A 855 -29.87 50.06 41.95
CA PRO A 855 -28.56 50.19 42.60
C PRO A 855 -28.25 49.04 43.55
#